data_AF-A0AAU6D731-F1
#
_entry.id   AF-A0AAU6D731-F1
#
_cell.length_a   1.000
_cell.length_b   1.000
_cell.length_c   1.000
_cell.angle_alpha   90.00
_cell.angle_beta   90.00
_cell.angle_gamma   90.00
#
_symmetry.space_group_name_H-M   'P 1'
#
loop_
_entity.id
_entity.type
_entity.pdbx_description
1 polymer ?
#
loop_
_entity_poly.entity_id
_entity_poly.type
_entity_poly.pdbx_seq_one_letter_code
_entity_poly.pdbx_strand_id
1 'polypeptide(L)'
;MGARGSERDSALIRVCDLAGRHRGSGFLADADGTMITSHEAVDGLARLVLHGPGGQVCLAEAGAITSLPECGLALVATEGLAVPPLPVAGAGPAHPGQRIRLRLPHRAEGSVVGTTAVTYTATDRFHLLDEVYELALDGADLHRTAAWASGAPLIDAVTGAVLAVVVTALHAGHRASGFAVPLRAVDAPEPLARLLGRNAATVPAHGPHLNLAGALQLTAASVAAAAGSGGRYEPVPRPEVAGELAEFLADRSEGAPLLLGLVGAPGTGRSTELARLAAGRVRGSHPAPTLWLRGAELRPGDGSVKDAVERSLRTAARSVHAASGEPSADPLYATAEAVAGLARRAARPLLVVLDAPEEMPPVLAHALADWTTATAGWLRATGTRLILGCGPELLEQTAESLPADAVRRLPVGPLTEEQAVRARARFGLPDGALAAGDAAHPLALRLLSEVRAALPGGGEPGPPPARDEIFSAYLDLVCLRIAERLAAAALPPVRATGLRRLAARVAGQVHEAARRCLGPGQGELDREAFEELFPWRSGWASAVLAEGLLVPAGAGYRFAHGEPADWLQALHLDLDAALHALVHRWFAPPGALPEAPVRLPSRAATRAGHPPPVPPAPPIAPAHPRSLPVPRHRAGPVLQALLAAPPTARAVHLHALLQVLDRRTPHPTRLAPVPPAAVDREADTVPTPHPARTRPPADGARRPAEPPPTVTPPRPERQADALWWAGHLVQEVLLRAPGPELPRELAGRVAVRAVERGGFTADGMGPLGRFGPSFWSALPLPVPDRLELLRVLLPADGPPARGERPRFLDEAAALLRAHPAEALPALCGWFTDDRPLGTGPLPPAGIRLTVAGAAQALLHTHRRVAVDDLMEALVVAGQPAADELLGALVEDEPSAVCRAVDRWAHDERQDRHVAAADYGLRAAPHVRSGPDRELLRYAALVILARPADRGLHGAALGMLVRDPATRDRHLPAALRHFAAGDAHLTPAVLGAALGTHPEAVLTAFRNRLRAPAAADDTAGVLAALAAVGGTALARRAAALVEDHLRHDPAAAPAVARFLDTRLEEGPAVRPVLLPMATALLRDHPPEVRRALVPVFADPGSHLSRPLRQELLDLAIATERDPAVLDALLTAAADGCPRRHPLLTRDLVHRLGLLLCRTPEGATHFDRRVVELAAGQPDFARLLRTWLTDGGHWDAVVGPSARRRLDTVA
;
A
#
# COMPACT_ATOMS: atom_id res chain seq x y z
N MET A 1 -30.81 -14.88 -56.39
CA MET A 1 -31.22 -13.90 -55.37
C MET A 1 -30.40 -12.63 -55.58
N GLY A 2 -30.80 -11.80 -56.55
CA GLY A 2 -30.08 -10.60 -56.96
C GLY A 2 -31.00 -9.39 -56.79
N ALA A 3 -30.78 -8.60 -55.74
CA ALA A 3 -31.37 -7.28 -55.49
C ALA A 3 -30.86 -6.69 -54.14
N ARG A 4 -29.55 -6.79 -53.83
CA ARG A 4 -28.95 -6.13 -52.65
C ARG A 4 -27.81 -5.16 -52.98
N GLY A 5 -27.52 -4.96 -54.27
CA GLY A 5 -26.49 -4.03 -54.73
C GLY A 5 -26.96 -2.58 -54.91
N SER A 6 -28.28 -2.32 -54.92
CA SER A 6 -28.85 -1.01 -55.30
C SER A 6 -29.20 -0.07 -54.13
N GLU A 7 -29.07 -0.48 -52.87
CA GLU A 7 -29.52 0.35 -51.72
C GLU A 7 -28.47 1.37 -51.24
N ARG A 8 -27.19 1.25 -51.62
CA ARG A 8 -26.11 2.22 -51.25
C ARG A 8 -25.73 3.21 -52.37
N ASP A 9 -26.49 3.22 -53.46
CA ASP A 9 -26.35 4.20 -54.56
C ASP A 9 -26.97 5.58 -54.22
N SER A 10 -27.41 5.78 -52.97
CA SER A 10 -28.18 6.94 -52.50
C SER A 10 -27.38 8.00 -51.71
N ALA A 11 -26.05 8.02 -51.74
CA ALA A 11 -25.28 8.93 -50.86
C ALA A 11 -25.11 10.38 -51.37
N LEU A 12 -25.56 10.70 -52.59
CA LEU A 12 -25.32 11.99 -53.24
C LEU A 12 -26.54 12.92 -53.11
N ILE A 13 -26.31 14.15 -52.68
CA ILE A 13 -27.32 15.19 -52.55
C ILE A 13 -27.24 16.10 -53.77
N ARG A 14 -28.38 16.37 -54.41
CA ARG A 14 -28.47 17.28 -55.55
C ARG A 14 -28.72 18.70 -55.05
N VAL A 15 -27.95 19.67 -55.56
CA VAL A 15 -28.07 21.10 -55.24
C VAL A 15 -28.81 21.80 -56.38
N CYS A 16 -29.94 22.43 -56.07
CA CYS A 16 -30.77 23.19 -57.01
C CYS A 16 -30.95 24.63 -56.55
N ASP A 17 -31.16 25.54 -57.50
CA ASP A 17 -31.68 26.88 -57.19
C ASP A 17 -33.21 26.84 -56.91
N LEU A 18 -33.78 27.98 -56.49
CA LEU A 18 -35.22 28.08 -56.21
C LEU A 18 -36.12 27.86 -57.45
N ALA A 19 -35.55 27.98 -58.66
CA ALA A 19 -36.25 27.67 -59.91
C ALA A 19 -36.16 26.17 -60.27
N GLY A 20 -35.56 25.35 -59.41
CA GLY A 20 -35.36 23.92 -59.62
C GLY A 20 -34.24 23.58 -60.62
N ARG A 21 -33.43 24.56 -61.04
CA ARG A 21 -32.30 24.31 -61.94
C ARG A 21 -31.16 23.66 -61.16
N HIS A 22 -30.61 22.59 -61.71
CA HIS A 22 -29.47 21.88 -61.15
C HIS A 22 -28.22 22.76 -61.15
N ARG A 23 -27.60 22.94 -59.98
CA ARG A 23 -26.38 23.74 -59.79
C ARG A 23 -25.15 22.90 -59.51
N GLY A 24 -25.33 21.73 -58.91
CA GLY A 24 -24.24 20.83 -58.57
C GLY A 24 -24.71 19.69 -57.68
N SER A 25 -23.76 19.02 -57.05
CA SER A 25 -24.00 17.94 -56.09
C SER A 25 -23.18 18.13 -54.83
N GLY A 26 -23.46 17.33 -53.81
CA GLY A 26 -22.70 17.33 -52.56
C GLY A 26 -22.90 16.02 -51.81
N PHE A 27 -22.18 15.89 -50.70
CA PHE A 27 -22.25 14.73 -49.82
C PHE A 27 -22.17 15.17 -48.36
N LEU A 28 -22.79 14.40 -47.46
CA LEU A 28 -22.67 14.66 -46.03
C LEU A 28 -21.29 14.26 -45.53
N ALA A 29 -20.67 15.14 -44.76
CA ALA A 29 -19.37 14.92 -44.14
C ALA A 29 -19.48 14.54 -42.65
N ASP A 30 -20.59 14.80 -41.98
CA ASP A 30 -20.81 14.35 -40.61
C ASP A 30 -22.27 13.97 -40.36
N ALA A 31 -22.52 13.37 -39.20
CA ALA A 31 -23.87 13.00 -38.76
C ALA A 31 -24.70 14.21 -38.30
N ASP A 32 -24.06 15.37 -38.08
CA ASP A 32 -24.72 16.63 -37.74
C ASP A 32 -25.43 17.25 -38.97
N GLY A 33 -25.25 16.67 -40.16
CA GLY A 33 -25.88 17.12 -41.39
C GLY A 33 -25.08 18.18 -42.16
N THR A 34 -23.78 18.34 -41.90
CA THR A 34 -22.94 19.26 -42.66
C THR A 34 -22.57 18.64 -44.02
N MET A 35 -23.02 19.26 -45.11
CA MET A 35 -22.72 18.86 -46.48
C MET A 35 -21.51 19.63 -47.04
N ILE A 36 -20.64 18.94 -47.78
CA ILE A 36 -19.57 19.56 -48.59
C ILE A 36 -20.01 19.60 -50.06
N THR A 37 -19.81 20.75 -50.70
CA THR A 37 -20.02 20.95 -52.15
C THR A 37 -18.98 21.94 -52.70
N SER A 38 -18.99 22.18 -54.02
CA SER A 38 -18.16 23.19 -54.66
C SER A 38 -18.72 24.60 -54.38
N HIS A 39 -17.84 25.61 -54.32
CA HIS A 39 -18.30 27.01 -54.25
C HIS A 39 -19.16 27.37 -55.47
N GLU A 40 -18.79 26.85 -56.66
CA GLU A 40 -19.53 27.01 -57.91
C GLU A 40 -21.01 26.61 -57.81
N ALA A 41 -21.34 25.59 -57.02
CA ALA A 41 -22.72 25.12 -56.84
C ALA A 41 -23.58 26.12 -56.03
N VAL A 42 -22.97 26.95 -55.19
CA VAL A 42 -23.66 27.91 -54.31
C VAL A 42 -23.45 29.38 -54.72
N ASP A 43 -22.50 29.63 -55.63
CA ASP A 43 -22.08 30.96 -56.02
C ASP A 43 -23.25 31.82 -56.53
N GLY A 44 -23.41 33.00 -55.93
CA GLY A 44 -24.50 33.95 -56.21
C GLY A 44 -25.89 33.58 -55.67
N LEU A 45 -26.04 32.53 -54.84
CA LEU A 45 -27.34 32.07 -54.33
C LEU A 45 -27.52 32.37 -52.84
N ALA A 46 -28.62 33.04 -52.49
CA ALA A 46 -29.00 33.30 -51.09
C ALA A 46 -29.77 32.13 -50.43
N ARG A 47 -30.33 31.21 -51.24
CA ARG A 47 -31.05 30.00 -50.78
C ARG A 47 -30.84 28.87 -51.78
N LEU A 48 -30.76 27.65 -51.28
CA LEU A 48 -30.55 26.42 -52.06
C LEU A 48 -31.63 25.40 -51.71
N VAL A 49 -32.07 24.63 -52.71
CA VAL A 49 -32.94 23.47 -52.52
C VAL A 49 -32.10 22.21 -52.69
N LEU A 50 -31.99 21.42 -51.62
CA LEU A 50 -31.22 20.18 -51.59
C LEU A 50 -32.17 18.99 -51.75
N HIS A 51 -31.89 18.12 -52.71
CA HIS A 51 -32.66 16.89 -52.92
C HIS A 51 -31.84 15.68 -52.52
N GLY A 52 -32.32 14.98 -51.49
CA GLY A 52 -31.82 13.69 -51.05
C GLY A 52 -32.54 12.52 -51.70
N PRO A 53 -32.11 11.29 -51.40
CA PRO A 53 -32.75 10.06 -51.86
C PRO A 53 -34.17 9.91 -51.35
N GLY A 54 -34.99 9.13 -52.06
CA GLY A 54 -36.36 8.87 -51.64
C GLY A 54 -37.28 10.11 -51.67
N GLY A 55 -36.89 11.16 -52.39
CA GLY A 55 -37.68 12.39 -52.54
C GLY A 55 -37.53 13.38 -51.38
N GLN A 56 -36.55 13.20 -50.50
CA GLN A 56 -36.26 14.15 -49.41
C GLN A 56 -35.85 15.51 -49.96
N VAL A 57 -36.35 16.60 -49.36
CA VAL A 57 -36.04 17.98 -49.75
C VAL A 57 -35.68 18.78 -48.52
N CYS A 58 -34.56 19.50 -48.56
CA CYS A 58 -34.09 20.41 -47.52
C CYS A 58 -33.83 21.80 -48.12
N LEU A 59 -34.42 22.85 -47.56
CA LEU A 59 -34.15 24.24 -47.94
C LEU A 59 -33.03 24.79 -47.06
N ALA A 60 -31.90 25.17 -47.66
CA ALA A 60 -30.81 25.83 -46.95
C ALA A 60 -30.84 27.34 -47.23
N GLU A 61 -30.97 28.14 -46.17
CA GLU A 61 -30.93 29.60 -46.24
C GLU A 61 -29.51 30.14 -46.11
N ALA A 62 -29.31 31.44 -46.35
CA ALA A 62 -27.98 32.08 -46.33
C ALA A 62 -27.19 31.80 -45.04
N GLY A 63 -27.84 31.75 -43.88
CA GLY A 63 -27.20 31.43 -42.60
C GLY A 63 -26.70 29.99 -42.46
N ALA A 64 -27.19 29.07 -43.30
CA ALA A 64 -26.76 27.68 -43.34
C ALA A 64 -25.62 27.43 -44.34
N ILE A 65 -25.23 28.44 -45.14
CA ILE A 65 -24.22 28.32 -46.21
C ILE A 65 -22.95 29.05 -45.76
N THR A 66 -21.86 28.31 -45.64
CA THR A 66 -20.51 28.85 -45.41
C THR A 66 -19.72 28.75 -46.71
N SER A 67 -19.59 29.85 -47.44
CA SER A 67 -18.82 29.93 -48.68
C SER A 67 -17.32 30.03 -48.41
N LEU A 68 -16.52 29.22 -49.09
CA LEU A 68 -15.05 29.20 -49.01
C LEU A 68 -14.45 29.29 -50.44
N PRO A 69 -14.64 30.43 -51.14
CA PRO A 69 -14.19 30.59 -52.53
C PRO A 69 -12.68 30.47 -52.71
N GLU A 70 -11.89 30.86 -51.70
CA GLU A 70 -10.44 30.64 -51.64
C GLU A 70 -10.01 29.18 -51.61
N CYS A 71 -10.94 28.26 -51.30
CA CYS A 71 -10.74 26.82 -51.44
C CYS A 71 -11.53 26.25 -52.61
N GLY A 72 -12.35 27.03 -53.32
CA GLY A 72 -13.31 26.51 -54.31
C GLY A 72 -14.42 25.62 -53.72
N LEU A 73 -14.70 25.72 -52.41
CA LEU A 73 -15.63 24.86 -51.68
C LEU A 73 -16.74 25.65 -50.98
N ALA A 74 -17.80 24.96 -50.58
CA ALA A 74 -18.81 25.48 -49.67
C ALA A 74 -19.29 24.40 -48.70
N LEU A 75 -19.61 24.81 -47.47
CA LEU A 75 -20.22 23.96 -46.45
C LEU A 75 -21.69 24.37 -46.28
N VAL A 76 -22.59 23.40 -46.26
CA VAL A 76 -24.03 23.66 -46.11
C VAL A 76 -24.57 22.84 -44.94
N ALA A 77 -25.11 23.49 -43.93
CA ALA A 77 -25.84 22.81 -42.86
C ALA A 77 -27.20 22.32 -43.39
N THR A 78 -27.51 21.05 -43.14
CA THR A 78 -28.75 20.40 -43.63
C THR A 78 -29.52 19.77 -42.49
N GLU A 79 -30.85 19.78 -42.59
CA GLU A 79 -31.74 19.13 -41.62
C GLU A 79 -32.64 18.12 -42.34
N GLY A 80 -32.84 16.94 -41.73
CA GLY A 80 -33.80 15.95 -42.21
C GLY A 80 -33.39 15.10 -43.42
N LEU A 81 -32.16 15.22 -43.92
CA LEU A 81 -31.63 14.34 -44.96
C LEU A 81 -31.10 13.02 -44.36
N ALA A 82 -31.68 11.89 -44.73
CA ALA A 82 -31.30 10.56 -44.20
C ALA A 82 -30.21 9.91 -45.07
N VAL A 83 -29.09 10.61 -45.25
CA VAL A 83 -27.97 10.18 -46.09
C VAL A 83 -26.78 9.79 -45.19
N PRO A 84 -26.13 8.64 -45.40
CA PRO A 84 -24.94 8.30 -44.60
C PRO A 84 -23.77 9.21 -44.98
N PRO A 85 -23.03 9.78 -44.01
CA PRO A 85 -21.87 10.61 -44.31
C PRO A 85 -20.73 9.79 -44.90
N LEU A 86 -19.91 10.42 -45.76
CA LEU A 86 -18.77 9.77 -46.40
C LEU A 86 -17.45 10.07 -45.67
N PRO A 87 -16.55 9.08 -45.52
CA PRO A 87 -15.25 9.31 -44.90
C PRO A 87 -14.38 10.20 -45.81
N VAL A 88 -13.69 11.19 -45.24
CA VAL A 88 -12.75 12.05 -45.96
C VAL A 88 -11.32 11.60 -45.67
N ALA A 89 -10.47 11.54 -46.70
CA ALA A 89 -9.07 11.18 -46.54
C ALA A 89 -8.30 12.29 -45.81
N GLY A 90 -7.63 11.93 -44.71
CA GLY A 90 -6.83 12.88 -43.92
C GLY A 90 -5.35 12.97 -44.31
N ALA A 91 -4.90 12.18 -45.29
CA ALA A 91 -3.50 12.14 -45.74
C ALA A 91 -3.28 13.05 -46.96
N GLY A 92 -2.03 13.49 -47.18
CA GLY A 92 -1.60 14.45 -48.21
C GLY A 92 -1.90 14.05 -49.67
N PRO A 93 -1.34 14.77 -50.67
CA PRO A 93 -1.77 14.65 -52.06
C PRO A 93 -1.78 13.21 -52.55
N ALA A 94 -2.87 12.83 -53.24
CA ALA A 94 -2.98 11.51 -53.84
C ALA A 94 -1.80 11.26 -54.79
N HIS A 95 -1.20 10.06 -54.71
CA HIS A 95 -0.08 9.71 -55.57
C HIS A 95 -0.50 9.72 -57.05
N PRO A 96 0.34 10.21 -57.98
CA PRO A 96 0.12 10.02 -59.41
C PRO A 96 -0.15 8.54 -59.73
N GLY A 97 -1.23 8.28 -60.46
CA GLY A 97 -1.72 6.94 -60.77
C GLY A 97 -2.74 6.35 -59.78
N GLN A 98 -3.08 7.04 -58.69
CA GLN A 98 -4.10 6.58 -57.74
C GLN A 98 -5.44 6.36 -58.47
N ARG A 99 -6.00 5.15 -58.39
CA ARG A 99 -7.30 4.83 -59.00
C ARG A 99 -8.43 5.49 -58.21
N ILE A 100 -9.31 6.16 -58.94
CA ILE A 100 -10.42 6.95 -58.39
C ILE A 100 -11.75 6.52 -58.98
N ARG A 101 -12.82 6.81 -58.25
CA ARG A 101 -14.21 6.66 -58.67
C ARG A 101 -14.94 7.98 -58.44
N LEU A 102 -15.65 8.44 -59.47
CA LEU A 102 -16.55 9.58 -59.39
C LEU A 102 -17.98 9.10 -59.27
N ARG A 103 -18.72 9.65 -58.29
CA ARG A 103 -20.15 9.43 -58.15
C ARG A 103 -20.92 10.51 -58.90
N LEU A 104 -21.14 10.27 -60.19
CA LEU A 104 -22.06 11.01 -61.05
C LEU A 104 -23.33 10.15 -61.27
N PRO A 105 -24.40 10.65 -61.92
CA PRO A 105 -25.55 9.81 -62.29
C PRO A 105 -25.17 8.54 -63.07
N HIS A 106 -24.02 8.56 -63.73
CA HIS A 106 -23.35 7.39 -64.29
C HIS A 106 -21.96 7.26 -63.65
N ARG A 107 -21.62 6.07 -63.17
CA ARG A 107 -20.34 5.82 -62.50
C ARG A 107 -19.20 6.04 -63.49
N ALA A 108 -18.24 6.90 -63.12
CA ALA A 108 -17.01 7.12 -63.89
C ALA A 108 -15.79 6.71 -63.06
N GLU A 109 -14.81 6.09 -63.72
CA GLU A 109 -13.54 5.69 -63.11
C GLU A 109 -12.37 6.38 -63.81
N GLY A 110 -11.22 6.43 -63.15
CA GLY A 110 -10.03 7.05 -63.70
C GLY A 110 -8.85 7.00 -62.75
N SER A 111 -7.90 7.92 -62.95
CA SER A 111 -6.75 8.11 -62.07
C SER A 111 -6.42 9.59 -61.86
N VAL A 112 -5.73 9.87 -60.75
CA VAL A 112 -5.09 11.17 -60.52
C VAL A 112 -3.80 11.23 -61.33
N VAL A 113 -3.63 12.25 -62.17
CA VAL A 113 -2.42 12.46 -62.99
C VAL A 113 -1.33 13.12 -62.17
N GLY A 114 -1.70 14.10 -61.35
CA GLY A 114 -0.80 14.89 -60.54
C GLY A 114 -1.54 16.05 -59.88
N THR A 115 -0.77 17.05 -59.43
CA THR A 115 -1.29 18.30 -58.87
C THR A 115 -0.87 19.47 -59.77
N THR A 116 -1.74 20.48 -59.93
CA THR A 116 -1.46 21.68 -60.73
C THR A 116 -2.11 22.92 -60.10
N ALA A 117 -1.60 24.11 -60.46
CA ALA A 117 -2.20 25.38 -60.05
C ALA A 117 -3.26 25.79 -61.09
N VAL A 118 -4.43 26.21 -60.61
CA VAL A 118 -5.57 26.58 -61.44
C VAL A 118 -6.16 27.92 -61.03
N THR A 119 -6.79 28.61 -61.98
CA THR A 119 -7.58 29.81 -61.70
C THR A 119 -9.06 29.43 -61.60
N TYR A 120 -9.66 29.69 -60.45
CA TYR A 120 -11.10 29.58 -60.21
C TYR A 120 -11.79 30.92 -60.47
N THR A 121 -12.86 30.89 -61.27
CA THR A 121 -13.64 32.07 -61.65
C THR A 121 -14.92 32.14 -60.83
N ALA A 122 -14.90 32.83 -59.68
CA ALA A 122 -16.09 33.11 -58.88
C ALA A 122 -16.79 34.39 -59.36
N THR A 123 -18.05 34.59 -58.95
CA THR A 123 -18.86 35.75 -59.36
C THR A 123 -18.31 37.08 -58.84
N ASP A 124 -17.58 37.07 -57.73
CA ASP A 124 -16.96 38.25 -57.13
C ASP A 124 -15.57 38.56 -57.74
N ARG A 125 -14.66 37.58 -57.80
CA ARG A 125 -13.29 37.72 -58.31
C ARG A 125 -12.67 36.37 -58.71
N PHE A 126 -11.42 36.44 -59.22
CA PHE A 126 -10.61 35.26 -59.51
C PHE A 126 -9.83 34.80 -58.27
N HIS A 127 -9.79 33.49 -58.04
CA HIS A 127 -9.02 32.85 -56.97
C HIS A 127 -7.97 31.91 -57.58
N LEU A 128 -6.73 32.00 -57.12
CA LEU A 128 -5.69 31.03 -57.48
C LEU A 128 -5.76 29.86 -56.50
N LEU A 129 -5.94 28.65 -57.01
CA LEU A 129 -5.95 27.43 -56.22
C LEU A 129 -4.73 26.60 -56.57
N ASP A 130 -3.88 26.36 -55.58
CA ASP A 130 -2.68 25.53 -55.73
C ASP A 130 -2.97 24.07 -55.38
N GLU A 131 -2.15 23.17 -55.92
CA GLU A 131 -2.19 21.72 -55.68
C GLU A 131 -3.54 21.02 -55.96
N VAL A 132 -4.29 21.50 -56.95
CA VAL A 132 -5.54 20.89 -57.41
C VAL A 132 -5.25 19.60 -58.18
N TYR A 133 -6.04 18.55 -57.96
CA TYR A 133 -5.85 17.27 -58.65
C TYR A 133 -6.28 17.37 -60.12
N GLU A 134 -5.37 17.03 -61.01
CA GLU A 134 -5.66 16.82 -62.42
C GLU A 134 -6.10 15.37 -62.63
N LEU A 135 -7.24 15.19 -63.32
CA LEU A 135 -7.87 13.88 -63.49
C LEU A 135 -7.73 13.36 -64.92
N ALA A 136 -7.45 12.06 -65.04
CA ALA A 136 -7.62 11.28 -66.27
C ALA A 136 -8.80 10.33 -66.08
N LEU A 137 -9.84 10.46 -66.88
CA LEU A 137 -11.08 9.69 -66.74
C LEU A 137 -11.28 8.74 -67.93
N ASP A 138 -11.78 7.55 -67.63
CA ASP A 138 -12.02 6.49 -68.61
C ASP A 138 -13.29 6.81 -69.43
N GLY A 139 -13.14 7.59 -70.51
CA GLY A 139 -14.22 7.88 -71.48
C GLY A 139 -15.22 8.98 -71.06
N ALA A 140 -14.99 9.69 -69.96
CA ALA A 140 -15.80 10.79 -69.47
C ALA A 140 -15.05 12.13 -69.52
N ASP A 141 -15.69 13.18 -70.01
CA ASP A 141 -15.13 14.54 -70.08
C ASP A 141 -15.99 15.45 -69.19
N LEU A 142 -15.45 15.90 -68.05
CA LEU A 142 -16.23 16.63 -67.04
C LEU A 142 -16.74 17.98 -67.56
N HIS A 143 -16.09 18.54 -68.59
CA HIS A 143 -16.54 19.78 -69.23
C HIS A 143 -17.85 19.60 -70.02
N ARG A 144 -18.16 18.38 -70.48
CA ARG A 144 -19.44 18.06 -71.17
C ARG A 144 -20.59 17.76 -70.20
N THR A 145 -20.27 17.45 -68.95
CA THR A 145 -21.24 17.07 -67.89
C THR A 145 -21.31 18.09 -66.75
N ALA A 146 -20.85 19.33 -67.00
CA ALA A 146 -20.47 20.31 -65.98
C ALA A 146 -21.48 20.52 -64.85
N ALA A 147 -22.77 20.67 -65.18
CA ALA A 147 -23.81 20.92 -64.18
C ALA A 147 -23.96 19.78 -63.16
N TRP A 148 -23.74 18.52 -63.57
CA TRP A 148 -23.85 17.33 -62.72
C TRP A 148 -22.56 16.99 -61.98
N ALA A 149 -21.43 17.46 -62.51
CA ALA A 149 -20.09 17.14 -62.01
C ALA A 149 -19.62 18.08 -60.91
N SER A 150 -20.02 19.36 -60.93
CA SER A 150 -19.61 20.31 -59.89
C SER A 150 -20.11 19.87 -58.52
N GLY A 151 -19.21 19.82 -57.54
CA GLY A 151 -19.47 19.38 -56.17
C GLY A 151 -19.48 17.87 -55.94
N ALA A 152 -19.24 17.06 -56.99
CA ALA A 152 -19.22 15.61 -56.86
C ALA A 152 -17.98 15.12 -56.08
N PRO A 153 -18.10 14.15 -55.16
CA PRO A 153 -16.97 13.61 -54.43
C PRO A 153 -16.08 12.73 -55.32
N LEU A 154 -14.78 13.00 -55.28
CA LEU A 154 -13.73 12.16 -55.82
C LEU A 154 -13.37 11.08 -54.79
N ILE A 155 -13.73 9.83 -55.06
CA ILE A 155 -13.59 8.73 -54.10
C ILE A 155 -12.40 7.84 -54.47
N ASP A 156 -11.60 7.49 -53.48
CA ASP A 156 -10.56 6.47 -53.63
C ASP A 156 -11.16 5.11 -53.99
N ALA A 157 -10.67 4.50 -55.07
CA ALA A 157 -11.31 3.31 -55.61
C ALA A 157 -11.22 2.09 -54.67
N VAL A 158 -10.23 2.06 -53.76
CA VAL A 158 -9.94 0.93 -52.87
C VAL A 158 -10.62 1.09 -51.52
N THR A 159 -10.55 2.28 -50.94
CA THR A 159 -10.93 2.54 -49.54
C THR A 159 -12.29 3.19 -49.38
N GLY A 160 -12.85 3.78 -50.44
CA GLY A 160 -14.12 4.50 -50.37
C GLY A 160 -14.03 5.89 -49.73
N ALA A 161 -12.84 6.37 -49.35
CA ALA A 161 -12.64 7.70 -48.80
C ALA A 161 -12.69 8.80 -49.87
N VAL A 162 -13.25 9.96 -49.55
CA VAL A 162 -13.27 11.14 -50.42
C VAL A 162 -11.92 11.83 -50.35
N LEU A 163 -11.27 11.95 -51.50
CA LEU A 163 -9.96 12.61 -51.67
C LEU A 163 -10.12 14.10 -51.99
N ALA A 164 -11.14 14.45 -52.77
CA ALA A 164 -11.32 15.78 -53.34
C ALA A 164 -12.78 16.01 -53.79
N VAL A 165 -13.10 17.25 -54.15
CA VAL A 165 -14.39 17.65 -54.71
C VAL A 165 -14.18 18.19 -56.12
N VAL A 166 -14.96 17.70 -57.08
CA VAL A 166 -14.87 18.16 -58.47
C VAL A 166 -15.38 19.60 -58.59
N VAL A 167 -14.62 20.44 -59.28
CA VAL A 167 -15.01 21.82 -59.59
C VAL A 167 -14.79 22.05 -61.08
N THR A 168 -15.82 22.53 -61.78
CA THR A 168 -15.83 22.58 -63.25
C THR A 168 -15.44 23.95 -63.81
N ALA A 169 -15.56 25.01 -63.01
CA ALA A 169 -15.13 26.37 -63.34
C ALA A 169 -13.63 26.64 -63.08
N LEU A 170 -12.78 25.63 -63.22
CA LEU A 170 -11.32 25.71 -63.02
C LEU A 170 -10.59 25.74 -64.36
N HIS A 171 -9.61 26.64 -64.49
CA HIS A 171 -8.82 26.82 -65.70
C HIS A 171 -7.32 26.65 -65.43
N ALA A 172 -6.67 25.81 -66.22
CA ALA A 172 -5.22 25.64 -66.27
C ALA A 172 -4.68 26.08 -67.65
N GLY A 173 -3.37 26.30 -67.76
CA GLY A 173 -2.72 26.64 -69.04
C GLY A 173 -2.68 25.51 -70.08
N HIS A 174 -3.25 24.34 -69.78
CA HIS A 174 -3.30 23.15 -70.63
C HIS A 174 -4.67 22.46 -70.53
N ARG A 175 -4.96 21.53 -71.44
CA ARG A 175 -6.19 20.72 -71.41
C ARG A 175 -6.05 19.54 -70.45
N ALA A 176 -7.07 19.34 -69.61
CA ALA A 176 -7.24 18.20 -68.72
C ALA A 176 -8.66 17.60 -68.87
N SER A 177 -8.89 16.38 -68.39
CA SER A 177 -10.24 15.77 -68.42
C SER A 177 -11.16 16.30 -67.29
N GLY A 178 -10.56 16.98 -66.31
CA GLY A 178 -11.21 17.77 -65.28
C GLY A 178 -10.33 17.93 -64.04
N PHE A 179 -10.82 18.72 -63.09
CA PHE A 179 -10.09 19.13 -61.90
C PHE A 179 -10.89 18.85 -60.63
N ALA A 180 -10.20 18.51 -59.54
CA ALA A 180 -10.82 18.34 -58.23
C ALA A 180 -9.97 18.98 -57.12
N VAL A 181 -10.62 19.77 -56.27
CA VAL A 181 -10.00 20.44 -55.13
C VAL A 181 -9.84 19.42 -53.99
N PRO A 182 -8.61 19.18 -53.50
CA PRO A 182 -8.38 18.23 -52.42
C PRO A 182 -8.96 18.71 -51.08
N LEU A 183 -9.48 17.78 -50.28
CA LEU A 183 -10.01 18.07 -48.94
C LEU A 183 -8.89 17.88 -47.91
N ARG A 184 -8.19 18.97 -47.57
CA ARG A 184 -7.05 18.92 -46.65
C ARG A 184 -7.35 19.64 -45.35
N ALA A 185 -6.85 19.11 -44.25
CA ALA A 185 -6.96 19.75 -42.94
C ALA A 185 -5.81 20.73 -42.67
N VAL A 186 -4.65 20.52 -43.30
CA VAL A 186 -3.46 21.39 -43.16
C VAL A 186 -3.73 22.69 -43.94
N ASP A 187 -3.57 23.83 -43.29
CA ASP A 187 -3.78 25.18 -43.82
C ASP A 187 -5.21 25.49 -44.34
N ALA A 188 -6.19 24.65 -44.02
CA ALA A 188 -7.59 24.91 -44.34
C ALA A 188 -8.19 26.01 -43.45
N PRO A 189 -9.17 26.79 -43.97
CA PRO A 189 -9.97 27.70 -43.16
C PRO A 189 -10.60 26.98 -41.95
N GLU A 190 -10.71 27.69 -40.83
CA GLU A 190 -11.19 27.14 -39.55
C GLU A 190 -12.50 26.31 -39.69
N PRO A 191 -13.54 26.74 -40.45
CA PRO A 191 -14.76 25.95 -40.61
C PRO A 191 -14.53 24.58 -41.27
N LEU A 192 -13.69 24.53 -42.30
CA LEU A 192 -13.35 23.30 -43.01
C LEU A 192 -12.47 22.40 -42.14
N ALA A 193 -11.44 22.95 -41.49
CA ALA A 193 -10.58 22.19 -40.58
C ALA A 193 -11.37 21.56 -39.42
N ARG A 194 -12.33 22.29 -38.84
CA ARG A 194 -13.24 21.79 -37.80
C ARG A 194 -14.14 20.66 -38.31
N LEU A 195 -14.71 20.81 -39.51
CA LEU A 195 -15.52 19.76 -40.14
C LEU A 195 -14.72 18.49 -40.42
N LEU A 196 -13.52 18.62 -41.00
CA LEU A 196 -12.65 17.48 -41.29
C LEU A 196 -12.21 16.78 -39.99
N GLY A 197 -11.94 17.54 -38.92
CA GLY A 197 -11.68 16.99 -37.59
C GLY A 197 -12.86 16.19 -37.03
N ARG A 198 -14.09 16.69 -37.20
CA ARG A 198 -15.32 15.95 -36.82
C ARG A 198 -15.50 14.70 -37.67
N ASN A 199 -15.39 14.79 -39.00
CA ASN A 199 -15.47 13.65 -39.91
C ASN A 199 -14.47 12.55 -39.50
N ALA A 200 -13.22 12.92 -39.25
CA ALA A 200 -12.19 11.98 -38.82
C ALA A 200 -12.49 11.29 -37.49
N ALA A 201 -13.27 11.94 -36.61
CA ALA A 201 -13.67 11.42 -35.30
C ALA A 201 -14.97 10.61 -35.32
N THR A 202 -15.86 10.80 -36.30
CA THR A 202 -17.20 10.17 -36.33
C THR A 202 -17.48 9.26 -37.52
N VAL A 203 -16.76 9.41 -38.64
CA VAL A 203 -17.00 8.65 -39.89
C VAL A 203 -15.79 7.76 -40.18
N PRO A 204 -15.92 6.41 -40.10
CA PRO A 204 -14.76 5.52 -40.18
C PRO A 204 -14.13 5.46 -41.57
N ALA A 205 -12.81 5.66 -41.62
CA ALA A 205 -11.96 5.42 -42.79
C ALA A 205 -10.92 4.33 -42.49
N HIS A 206 -10.54 3.55 -43.51
CA HIS A 206 -9.65 2.39 -43.38
C HIS A 206 -8.51 2.40 -44.43
N GLY A 207 -7.61 1.42 -44.32
CA GLY A 207 -6.47 1.31 -45.23
C GLY A 207 -5.51 2.49 -45.08
N PRO A 208 -4.94 3.03 -46.18
CA PRO A 208 -4.01 4.17 -46.12
C PRO A 208 -4.61 5.44 -45.52
N HIS A 209 -5.94 5.55 -45.43
CA HIS A 209 -6.64 6.70 -44.87
C HIS A 209 -7.20 6.44 -43.47
N LEU A 210 -6.64 5.49 -42.71
CA LEU A 210 -7.07 5.18 -41.35
C LEU A 210 -7.19 6.46 -40.48
N ASN A 211 -8.40 6.73 -40.01
CA ASN A 211 -8.71 7.88 -39.14
C ASN A 211 -9.11 7.41 -37.73
N LEU A 212 -9.44 8.36 -36.83
CA LEU A 212 -9.78 8.04 -35.44
C LEU A 212 -11.04 7.19 -35.34
N ALA A 213 -12.09 7.51 -36.11
CA ALA A 213 -13.32 6.72 -36.16
C ALA A 213 -13.07 5.28 -36.62
N GLY A 214 -12.23 5.09 -37.65
CA GLY A 214 -11.79 3.77 -38.11
C GLY A 214 -11.01 3.01 -37.04
N ALA A 215 -10.08 3.69 -36.36
CA ALA A 215 -9.34 3.11 -35.24
C ALA A 215 -10.27 2.70 -34.07
N LEU A 216 -11.27 3.52 -33.74
CA LEU A 216 -12.30 3.21 -32.74
C LEU A 216 -13.11 1.97 -33.15
N GLN A 217 -13.53 1.87 -34.40
CA GLN A 217 -14.28 0.72 -34.92
C GLN A 217 -13.45 -0.57 -34.89
N LEU A 218 -12.18 -0.51 -35.34
CA LEU A 218 -11.28 -1.67 -35.34
C LEU A 218 -10.99 -2.15 -33.92
N THR A 219 -10.71 -1.23 -32.99
CA THR A 219 -10.41 -1.60 -31.60
C THR A 219 -11.65 -2.11 -30.87
N ALA A 220 -12.83 -1.50 -31.09
CA ALA A 220 -14.09 -1.94 -30.51
C ALA A 220 -14.50 -3.36 -30.92
N ALA A 221 -14.10 -3.84 -32.10
CA ALA A 221 -14.37 -5.21 -32.54
C ALA A 221 -13.79 -6.27 -31.59
N SER A 222 -12.59 -6.01 -31.03
CA SER A 222 -11.96 -6.91 -30.04
C SER A 222 -12.75 -6.94 -28.72
N VAL A 223 -13.24 -5.79 -28.26
CA VAL A 223 -14.05 -5.67 -27.03
C VAL A 223 -15.40 -6.36 -27.21
N ALA A 224 -16.02 -6.24 -28.39
CA ALA A 224 -17.28 -6.92 -28.69
C ALA A 224 -17.12 -8.45 -28.71
N ALA A 225 -16.00 -8.96 -29.26
CA ALA A 225 -15.68 -10.38 -29.23
C ALA A 225 -15.46 -10.88 -27.79
N ALA A 226 -14.74 -10.12 -26.96
CA ALA A 226 -14.52 -10.44 -25.54
C ALA A 226 -15.79 -10.37 -24.69
N ALA A 227 -16.73 -9.47 -25.02
CA ALA A 227 -18.03 -9.37 -24.37
C ALA A 227 -19.03 -10.47 -24.80
N GLY A 228 -18.64 -11.34 -25.73
CA GLY A 228 -19.44 -12.40 -26.36
C GLY A 228 -19.79 -13.57 -25.44
N SER A 229 -20.49 -13.28 -24.35
CA SER A 229 -21.36 -14.16 -23.54
C SER A 229 -21.75 -13.37 -22.29
N GLY A 230 -22.33 -12.17 -22.51
CA GLY A 230 -22.78 -11.28 -21.44
C GLY A 230 -23.50 -12.07 -20.37
N GLY A 231 -22.90 -12.15 -19.18
CA GLY A 231 -23.45 -12.90 -18.08
C GLY A 231 -24.89 -12.46 -17.83
N ARG A 232 -25.74 -13.40 -17.41
CA ARG A 232 -27.16 -13.15 -17.11
C ARG A 232 -27.41 -11.94 -16.19
N TYR A 233 -26.40 -11.55 -15.41
CA TYR A 233 -26.44 -10.43 -14.47
C TYR A 233 -25.38 -9.38 -14.83
N GLU A 234 -25.76 -8.11 -14.78
CA GLU A 234 -24.82 -7.01 -14.83
C GLU A 234 -23.94 -7.01 -13.56
N PRO A 235 -22.64 -6.66 -13.68
CA PRO A 235 -21.74 -6.61 -12.54
C PRO A 235 -22.17 -5.62 -11.46
N VAL A 236 -21.83 -5.92 -10.20
CA VAL A 236 -21.98 -4.97 -9.08
C VAL A 236 -20.90 -3.90 -9.21
N PRO A 237 -21.25 -2.60 -9.15
CA PRO A 237 -20.28 -1.52 -9.30
C PRO A 237 -19.31 -1.45 -8.11
N ARG A 238 -18.01 -1.29 -8.44
CA ARG A 238 -16.91 -1.07 -7.50
C ARG A 238 -16.29 0.32 -7.71
N PRO A 239 -16.86 1.37 -7.10
CA PRO A 239 -16.45 2.75 -7.35
C PRO A 239 -14.98 3.02 -7.01
N GLU A 240 -14.46 2.36 -5.98
CA GLU A 240 -13.05 2.47 -5.56
C GLU A 240 -12.09 1.99 -6.66
N VAL A 241 -12.36 0.83 -7.26
CA VAL A 241 -11.57 0.31 -8.39
C VAL A 241 -11.76 1.19 -9.63
N ALA A 242 -12.99 1.66 -9.87
CA ALA A 242 -13.30 2.53 -11.00
C ALA A 242 -12.55 3.88 -10.94
N GLY A 243 -12.46 4.48 -9.75
CA GLY A 243 -11.76 5.74 -9.51
C GLY A 243 -10.27 5.62 -9.81
N GLU A 244 -9.62 4.60 -9.25
CA GLU A 244 -8.19 4.32 -9.46
C GLU A 244 -7.85 4.06 -10.94
N LEU A 245 -8.71 3.30 -11.65
CA LEU A 245 -8.56 3.08 -13.08
C LEU A 245 -8.72 4.37 -13.90
N ALA A 246 -9.66 5.23 -13.51
CA ALA A 246 -9.88 6.52 -14.15
C ALA A 246 -8.68 7.46 -13.92
N GLU A 247 -8.14 7.52 -12.71
CA GLU A 247 -6.94 8.30 -12.38
C GLU A 247 -5.73 7.86 -13.21
N PHE A 248 -5.46 6.56 -13.29
CA PHE A 248 -4.38 6.03 -14.12
C PHE A 248 -4.51 6.44 -15.59
N LEU A 249 -5.74 6.40 -16.12
CA LEU A 249 -6.00 6.80 -17.51
C LEU A 249 -5.99 8.31 -17.72
N ALA A 250 -6.24 9.11 -16.67
CA ALA A 250 -6.24 10.57 -16.70
C ALA A 250 -4.84 11.16 -16.51
N ASP A 251 -3.93 10.45 -15.82
CA ASP A 251 -2.56 10.88 -15.61
C ASP A 251 -1.82 11.02 -16.96
N ARG A 252 -1.20 12.19 -17.14
CA ARG A 252 -0.44 12.61 -18.32
C ARG A 252 0.92 13.19 -17.94
N SER A 253 1.31 13.10 -16.67
CA SER A 253 2.60 13.61 -16.21
C SER A 253 3.78 12.89 -16.88
N GLU A 254 4.88 13.60 -17.01
CA GLU A 254 6.14 13.03 -17.49
C GLU A 254 6.65 12.05 -16.43
N GLY A 255 6.80 10.77 -16.79
CA GLY A 255 7.12 9.69 -15.84
C GLY A 255 5.90 8.93 -15.30
N ALA A 256 4.66 9.30 -15.65
CA ALA A 256 3.47 8.55 -15.26
C ALA A 256 3.56 7.06 -15.66
N PRO A 257 3.17 6.12 -14.80
CA PRO A 257 3.19 4.69 -15.12
C PRO A 257 2.35 4.41 -16.37
N LEU A 258 2.89 3.62 -17.30
CA LEU A 258 2.21 3.21 -18.53
C LEU A 258 1.56 1.82 -18.39
N LEU A 259 1.89 1.10 -17.32
CA LEU A 259 1.41 -0.22 -17.01
C LEU A 259 0.71 -0.19 -15.65
N LEU A 260 -0.53 -0.70 -15.60
CA LEU A 260 -1.25 -0.95 -14.35
C LEU A 260 -1.57 -2.43 -14.22
N GLY A 261 -1.20 -3.03 -13.09
CA GLY A 261 -1.62 -4.39 -12.73
C GLY A 261 -2.90 -4.34 -11.90
N LEU A 262 -4.01 -4.84 -12.45
CA LEU A 262 -5.24 -5.10 -11.72
C LEU A 262 -5.15 -6.49 -11.10
N VAL A 263 -4.73 -6.55 -9.84
CA VAL A 263 -4.25 -7.78 -9.19
C VAL A 263 -5.25 -8.33 -8.20
N GLY A 264 -5.61 -9.59 -8.34
CA GLY A 264 -6.48 -10.28 -7.39
C GLY A 264 -6.41 -11.78 -7.56
N ALA A 265 -6.86 -12.53 -6.55
CA ALA A 265 -7.00 -13.97 -6.65
C ALA A 265 -8.00 -14.35 -7.77
N PRO A 266 -7.89 -15.54 -8.39
CA PRO A 266 -8.91 -16.05 -9.30
C PRO A 266 -10.31 -15.97 -8.68
N GLY A 267 -11.31 -15.53 -9.45
CA GLY A 267 -12.70 -15.41 -8.97
C GLY A 267 -13.09 -14.09 -8.30
N THR A 268 -12.13 -13.17 -8.07
CA THR A 268 -12.36 -11.84 -7.45
C THR A 268 -13.01 -10.80 -8.37
N GLY A 269 -13.22 -11.10 -9.65
CA GLY A 269 -13.91 -10.22 -10.60
C GLY A 269 -13.01 -9.31 -11.45
N ARG A 270 -11.70 -9.58 -11.56
CA ARG A 270 -10.76 -8.80 -12.42
C ARG A 270 -11.26 -8.60 -13.84
N SER A 271 -11.55 -9.70 -14.55
CA SER A 271 -12.04 -9.67 -15.94
C SER A 271 -13.38 -8.95 -16.06
N THR A 272 -14.20 -9.00 -15.01
CA THR A 272 -15.48 -8.28 -14.95
C THR A 272 -15.28 -6.76 -14.86
N GLU A 273 -14.37 -6.28 -14.02
CA GLU A 273 -14.02 -4.86 -13.94
C GLU A 273 -13.37 -4.34 -15.22
N LEU A 274 -12.47 -5.14 -15.81
CA LEU A 274 -11.87 -4.80 -17.10
C LEU A 274 -12.93 -4.70 -18.20
N ALA A 275 -13.87 -5.65 -18.27
CA ALA A 275 -14.93 -5.65 -19.27
C ALA A 275 -15.83 -4.41 -19.14
N ARG A 276 -16.14 -4.01 -17.89
CA ARG A 276 -16.89 -2.79 -17.59
C ARG A 276 -16.13 -1.54 -18.03
N LEU A 277 -14.83 -1.44 -17.74
CA LEU A 277 -13.97 -0.35 -18.19
C LEU A 277 -13.92 -0.26 -19.73
N ALA A 278 -13.68 -1.39 -20.39
CA ALA A 278 -13.58 -1.44 -21.85
C ALA A 278 -14.91 -1.07 -22.52
N ALA A 279 -16.04 -1.59 -22.02
CA ALA A 279 -17.36 -1.22 -22.52
C ALA A 279 -17.68 0.27 -22.32
N GLY A 280 -17.33 0.83 -21.15
CA GLY A 280 -17.50 2.25 -20.86
C GLY A 280 -16.69 3.15 -21.78
N ARG A 281 -15.44 2.76 -22.10
CA ARG A 281 -14.58 3.51 -23.02
C ARG A 281 -15.02 3.44 -24.49
N VAL A 282 -15.66 2.34 -24.90
CA VAL A 282 -16.18 2.20 -26.27
C VAL A 282 -17.51 2.93 -26.45
N ARG A 283 -18.40 2.91 -25.43
CA ARG A 283 -19.78 3.45 -25.52
C ARG A 283 -19.97 4.83 -24.89
N GLY A 284 -18.95 5.38 -24.21
CA GLY A 284 -19.04 6.67 -23.53
C GLY A 284 -19.24 7.85 -24.48
N SER A 285 -19.52 9.03 -23.92
CA SER A 285 -19.67 10.29 -24.68
C SER A 285 -18.41 10.71 -25.44
N HIS A 286 -17.24 10.25 -24.99
CA HIS A 286 -15.97 10.42 -25.68
C HIS A 286 -15.30 9.06 -25.89
N PRO A 287 -15.69 8.31 -26.94
CA PRO A 287 -15.12 6.99 -27.21
C PRO A 287 -13.60 7.07 -27.38
N ALA A 288 -12.89 6.10 -26.81
CA ALA A 288 -11.43 6.06 -26.84
C ALA A 288 -10.94 4.68 -27.31
N PRO A 289 -9.89 4.62 -28.17
CA PRO A 289 -9.38 3.35 -28.70
C PRO A 289 -9.00 2.40 -27.57
N THR A 290 -9.65 1.23 -27.55
CA THR A 290 -9.50 0.24 -26.49
C THR A 290 -9.50 -1.15 -27.11
N LEU A 291 -8.41 -1.88 -26.91
CA LEU A 291 -8.23 -3.21 -27.46
C LEU A 291 -8.15 -4.24 -26.35
N TRP A 292 -8.95 -5.30 -26.47
CA TRP A 292 -8.96 -6.43 -25.54
C TRP A 292 -8.16 -7.59 -26.09
N LEU A 293 -7.23 -8.11 -25.31
CA LEU A 293 -6.47 -9.32 -25.57
C LEU A 293 -6.62 -10.27 -24.38
N ARG A 294 -6.76 -11.56 -24.65
CA ARG A 294 -6.54 -12.61 -23.65
C ARG A 294 -5.10 -13.10 -23.71
N GLY A 295 -4.56 -13.58 -22.58
CA GLY A 295 -3.25 -14.24 -22.54
C GLY A 295 -3.14 -15.40 -23.55
N ALA A 296 -4.24 -16.12 -23.75
CA ALA A 296 -4.35 -17.21 -24.72
C ALA A 296 -4.19 -16.78 -26.19
N GLU A 297 -4.29 -15.49 -26.50
CA GLU A 297 -4.10 -14.96 -27.87
C GLU A 297 -2.63 -14.66 -28.19
N LEU A 298 -1.77 -14.70 -27.17
CA LEU A 298 -0.32 -14.56 -27.33
C LEU A 298 0.27 -15.81 -27.98
N ARG A 299 1.36 -15.64 -28.72
CA ARG A 299 2.06 -16.72 -29.44
C ARG A 299 3.49 -16.89 -28.92
N PRO A 300 4.08 -18.10 -29.03
CA PRO A 300 5.45 -18.36 -28.57
C PRO A 300 6.52 -17.44 -29.16
N GLY A 301 6.28 -16.87 -30.35
CA GLY A 301 7.21 -15.98 -31.04
C GLY A 301 6.91 -14.48 -30.90
N ASP A 302 5.97 -14.10 -30.05
CA ASP A 302 5.71 -12.68 -29.79
C ASP A 302 6.87 -12.08 -28.98
N GLY A 303 7.51 -11.03 -29.51
CA GLY A 303 8.58 -10.31 -28.82
C GLY A 303 8.06 -9.27 -27.82
N SER A 304 6.82 -8.79 -28.02
CA SER A 304 6.13 -7.90 -27.08
C SER A 304 4.61 -7.96 -27.26
N VAL A 305 3.84 -7.26 -26.42
CA VAL A 305 2.38 -7.13 -26.59
C VAL A 305 1.98 -6.52 -27.95
N LYS A 306 2.88 -5.74 -28.57
CA LYS A 306 2.66 -5.13 -29.89
C LYS A 306 2.27 -6.17 -30.95
N ASP A 307 2.94 -7.31 -30.97
CA ASP A 307 2.74 -8.33 -31.99
C ASP A 307 1.32 -8.93 -31.95
N ALA A 308 0.77 -9.06 -30.74
CA ALA A 308 -0.60 -9.48 -30.50
C ALA A 308 -1.60 -8.38 -30.86
N VAL A 309 -1.32 -7.12 -30.51
CA VAL A 309 -2.12 -5.95 -30.90
C VAL A 309 -2.24 -5.85 -32.42
N GLU A 310 -1.13 -5.94 -33.15
CA GLU A 310 -1.16 -5.87 -34.62
C GLU A 310 -1.96 -7.01 -35.26
N ARG A 311 -1.82 -8.23 -34.73
CA ARG A 311 -2.65 -9.36 -35.21
C ARG A 311 -4.13 -9.15 -34.94
N SER A 312 -4.47 -8.65 -33.76
CA SER A 312 -5.86 -8.37 -33.39
C SER A 312 -6.47 -7.30 -34.30
N LEU A 313 -5.74 -6.21 -34.55
CA LEU A 313 -6.14 -5.16 -35.50
C LEU A 313 -6.32 -5.67 -36.93
N ARG A 314 -5.38 -6.50 -37.42
CA ARG A 314 -5.48 -7.14 -38.75
C ARG A 314 -6.69 -8.06 -38.85
N THR A 315 -7.04 -8.77 -37.77
CA THR A 315 -8.22 -9.64 -37.71
C THR A 315 -9.51 -8.82 -37.69
N ALA A 316 -9.57 -7.78 -36.86
CA ALA A 316 -10.68 -6.84 -36.82
C ALA A 316 -10.93 -6.16 -38.17
N ALA A 317 -9.87 -5.74 -38.87
CA ALA A 317 -9.96 -5.15 -40.20
C ALA A 317 -10.61 -6.11 -41.21
N ARG A 318 -10.22 -7.40 -41.19
CA ARG A 318 -10.84 -8.43 -42.04
C ARG A 318 -12.32 -8.64 -41.70
N SER A 319 -12.68 -8.67 -40.42
CA SER A 319 -14.06 -8.86 -39.97
C SER A 319 -14.97 -7.69 -40.33
N VAL A 320 -14.51 -6.44 -40.09
CA VAL A 320 -15.25 -5.22 -40.47
C VAL A 320 -15.45 -5.17 -41.99
N HIS A 321 -14.42 -5.55 -42.75
CA HIS A 321 -14.49 -5.56 -44.20
C HIS A 321 -15.42 -6.65 -44.76
N ALA A 322 -15.39 -7.86 -44.20
CA ALA A 322 -16.33 -8.92 -44.56
C ALA A 322 -17.80 -8.52 -44.31
N ALA A 323 -18.06 -7.70 -43.28
CA ALA A 323 -19.38 -7.18 -42.99
C ALA A 323 -19.81 -6.02 -43.92
N SER A 324 -18.86 -5.27 -44.51
CA SER A 324 -19.16 -4.11 -45.35
C SER A 324 -19.43 -4.45 -46.83
N GLY A 325 -18.91 -5.58 -47.34
CA GLY A 325 -19.13 -6.08 -48.71
C GLY A 325 -18.35 -5.34 -49.80
N GLU A 326 -17.32 -4.57 -49.44
CA GLU A 326 -16.48 -3.78 -50.36
C GLU A 326 -15.24 -4.58 -50.84
N PRO A 327 -14.45 -4.11 -51.83
CA PRO A 327 -13.16 -4.73 -52.17
C PRO A 327 -12.09 -4.44 -51.11
N SER A 328 -11.27 -5.44 -50.77
CA SER A 328 -10.31 -5.39 -49.65
C SER A 328 -9.28 -4.27 -49.80
N ALA A 329 -9.35 -3.29 -48.91
CA ALA A 329 -8.17 -2.51 -48.55
C ALA A 329 -7.16 -3.44 -47.85
N ASP A 330 -5.87 -3.24 -48.10
CA ASP A 330 -4.82 -4.07 -47.52
C ASP A 330 -4.78 -3.91 -45.99
N PRO A 331 -4.84 -5.01 -45.19
CA PRO A 331 -4.71 -4.96 -43.73
C PRO A 331 -3.41 -4.35 -43.22
N LEU A 332 -2.39 -4.15 -44.08
CA LEU A 332 -1.07 -3.61 -43.71
C LEU A 332 -1.11 -2.22 -43.05
N TYR A 333 -2.17 -1.44 -43.24
CA TYR A 333 -2.26 -0.08 -42.69
C TYR A 333 -2.85 0.02 -41.28
N ALA A 334 -3.45 -1.05 -40.75
CA ALA A 334 -3.97 -1.12 -39.38
C ALA A 334 -2.87 -1.52 -38.38
N THR A 335 -1.73 -0.82 -38.40
CA THR A 335 -0.62 -1.09 -37.48
C THR A 335 -0.89 -0.54 -36.08
N ALA A 336 -0.25 -1.14 -35.08
CA ALA A 336 -0.37 -0.70 -33.71
C ALA A 336 0.10 0.76 -33.52
N GLU A 337 1.18 1.15 -34.19
CA GLU A 337 1.72 2.52 -34.19
C GLU A 337 0.77 3.52 -34.85
N ALA A 338 0.13 3.17 -35.97
CA ALA A 338 -0.82 4.06 -36.64
C ALA A 338 -2.02 4.37 -35.73
N VAL A 339 -2.59 3.33 -35.11
CA VAL A 339 -3.70 3.47 -34.15
C VAL A 339 -3.27 4.27 -32.91
N ALA A 340 -2.11 3.96 -32.33
CA ALA A 340 -1.60 4.68 -31.17
C ALA A 340 -1.28 6.16 -31.49
N GLY A 341 -0.78 6.45 -32.69
CA GLY A 341 -0.53 7.81 -33.16
C GLY A 341 -1.81 8.63 -33.32
N LEU A 342 -2.86 8.04 -33.89
CA LEU A 342 -4.19 8.66 -34.00
C LEU A 342 -4.79 8.93 -32.62
N ALA A 343 -4.75 7.93 -31.74
CA ALA A 343 -5.17 8.02 -30.35
C ALA A 343 -4.46 9.17 -29.59
N ARG A 344 -3.13 9.28 -29.75
CA ARG A 344 -2.34 10.33 -29.10
C ARG A 344 -2.70 11.73 -29.62
N ARG A 345 -2.82 11.92 -30.94
CA ARG A 345 -3.24 13.20 -31.53
C ARG A 345 -4.63 13.64 -31.06
N ALA A 346 -5.51 12.67 -30.78
CA ALA A 346 -6.84 12.93 -30.23
C ALA A 346 -6.86 13.12 -28.70
N ALA A 347 -5.70 13.12 -28.02
CA ALA A 347 -5.56 13.13 -26.56
C ALA A 347 -6.31 11.96 -25.85
N ARG A 348 -6.53 10.86 -26.56
CA ARG A 348 -7.24 9.66 -26.10
C ARG A 348 -6.33 8.45 -26.29
N PRO A 349 -5.38 8.19 -25.39
CA PRO A 349 -4.36 7.15 -25.58
C PRO A 349 -5.02 5.79 -25.80
N LEU A 350 -4.38 4.99 -26.67
CA LEU A 350 -4.76 3.60 -26.88
C LEU A 350 -4.62 2.88 -25.53
N LEU A 351 -5.70 2.20 -25.14
CA LEU A 351 -5.68 1.29 -24.00
C LEU A 351 -5.62 -0.15 -24.53
N VAL A 352 -4.61 -0.89 -24.12
CA VAL A 352 -4.55 -2.35 -24.27
C VAL A 352 -4.93 -2.98 -22.94
N VAL A 353 -5.95 -3.82 -22.96
CA VAL A 353 -6.32 -4.67 -21.84
C VAL A 353 -5.78 -6.06 -22.15
N LEU A 354 -4.86 -6.57 -21.33
CA LEU A 354 -4.41 -7.95 -21.39
C LEU A 354 -4.97 -8.70 -20.19
N ASP A 355 -6.03 -9.46 -20.43
CA ASP A 355 -6.76 -10.22 -19.41
C ASP A 355 -6.25 -11.67 -19.36
N ALA A 356 -6.08 -12.19 -18.15
CA ALA A 356 -5.52 -13.51 -17.89
C ALA A 356 -4.21 -13.82 -18.67
N PRO A 357 -3.16 -12.96 -18.61
CA PRO A 357 -1.86 -13.25 -19.22
C PRO A 357 -1.24 -14.58 -18.78
N GLU A 358 -1.67 -15.17 -17.66
CA GLU A 358 -1.30 -16.52 -17.22
C GLU A 358 -1.70 -17.62 -18.21
N GLU A 359 -2.58 -17.33 -19.16
CA GLU A 359 -2.98 -18.24 -20.23
C GLU A 359 -1.97 -18.25 -21.39
N MET A 360 -0.89 -17.46 -21.31
CA MET A 360 0.12 -17.36 -22.37
C MET A 360 0.88 -18.68 -22.60
N PRO A 361 1.45 -18.91 -23.80
CA PRO A 361 2.22 -20.10 -24.09
C PRO A 361 3.42 -20.27 -23.14
N PRO A 362 3.75 -21.52 -22.71
CA PRO A 362 4.84 -21.75 -21.75
C PRO A 362 6.21 -21.20 -22.17
N VAL A 363 6.50 -21.20 -23.47
CA VAL A 363 7.74 -20.63 -24.03
C VAL A 363 7.83 -19.14 -23.74
N LEU A 364 6.72 -18.41 -23.91
CA LEU A 364 6.64 -16.98 -23.67
C LEU A 364 6.70 -16.67 -22.16
N ALA A 365 6.02 -17.48 -21.34
CA ALA A 365 6.08 -17.37 -19.89
C ALA A 365 7.50 -17.52 -19.34
N HIS A 366 8.36 -18.29 -20.01
CA HIS A 366 9.78 -18.41 -19.63
C HIS A 366 10.64 -17.23 -20.11
N ALA A 367 10.25 -16.58 -21.22
CA ALA A 367 10.88 -15.38 -21.74
C ALA A 367 10.21 -14.07 -21.24
N LEU A 368 9.50 -14.14 -20.11
CA LEU A 368 8.64 -13.05 -19.62
C LEU A 368 9.42 -11.75 -19.36
N ALA A 369 10.66 -11.83 -18.88
CA ALA A 369 11.49 -10.65 -18.59
C ALA A 369 11.82 -9.86 -19.86
N ASP A 370 12.27 -10.55 -20.92
CA ASP A 370 12.57 -9.95 -22.21
C ASP A 370 11.30 -9.38 -22.87
N TRP A 371 10.21 -10.16 -22.85
CA TRP A 371 8.92 -9.73 -23.37
C TRP A 371 8.35 -8.50 -22.63
N THR A 372 8.51 -8.46 -21.31
CA THR A 372 8.07 -7.34 -20.46
C THR A 372 8.87 -6.08 -20.77
N THR A 373 10.20 -6.21 -20.89
CA THR A 373 11.09 -5.09 -21.21
C THR A 373 10.78 -4.50 -22.58
N ALA A 374 10.61 -5.36 -23.60
CA ALA A 374 10.22 -4.94 -24.95
C ALA A 374 8.83 -4.29 -24.98
N THR A 375 7.88 -4.85 -24.22
CA THR A 375 6.53 -4.28 -24.05
C THR A 375 6.61 -2.88 -23.44
N ALA A 376 7.34 -2.69 -22.34
CA ALA A 376 7.51 -1.37 -21.72
C ALA A 376 8.18 -0.35 -22.66
N GLY A 377 9.16 -0.79 -23.46
CA GLY A 377 9.78 0.04 -24.49
C GLY A 377 8.76 0.54 -25.53
N TRP A 378 7.90 -0.36 -26.02
CA TRP A 378 6.85 -0.01 -26.97
C TRP A 378 5.79 0.92 -26.37
N LEU A 379 5.36 0.67 -25.12
CA LEU A 379 4.40 1.54 -24.43
C LEU A 379 4.94 2.98 -24.30
N ARG A 380 6.22 3.15 -23.94
CA ARG A 380 6.86 4.47 -23.84
C ARG A 380 6.94 5.16 -25.20
N ALA A 381 7.37 4.45 -26.25
CA ALA A 381 7.48 5.01 -27.59
C ALA A 381 6.11 5.46 -28.15
N THR A 382 5.04 4.69 -27.86
CA THR A 382 3.70 4.92 -28.41
C THR A 382 2.75 5.71 -27.49
N GLY A 383 3.10 5.93 -26.23
CA GLY A 383 2.20 6.56 -25.25
C GLY A 383 0.95 5.72 -24.97
N THR A 384 1.01 4.43 -25.28
CA THR A 384 -0.07 3.46 -25.06
C THR A 384 -0.13 3.09 -23.58
N ARG A 385 -1.35 2.94 -23.05
CA ARG A 385 -1.57 2.45 -21.68
C ARG A 385 -1.87 0.96 -21.73
N LEU A 386 -1.27 0.18 -20.82
CA LEU A 386 -1.52 -1.25 -20.67
C LEU A 386 -2.13 -1.52 -19.30
N ILE A 387 -3.22 -2.28 -19.26
CA ILE A 387 -3.75 -2.84 -18.01
C ILE A 387 -3.65 -4.37 -18.08
N LEU A 388 -2.98 -4.95 -17.08
CA LEU A 388 -2.86 -6.39 -16.89
C LEU A 388 -3.90 -6.88 -15.87
N GLY A 389 -4.80 -7.76 -16.29
CA GLY A 389 -5.73 -8.47 -15.39
C GLY A 389 -5.12 -9.77 -14.90
N CYS A 390 -4.25 -9.71 -13.90
CA CYS A 390 -3.36 -10.83 -13.56
C CYS A 390 -3.36 -11.19 -12.07
N GLY A 391 -2.79 -12.36 -11.75
CA GLY A 391 -2.53 -12.84 -10.40
C GLY A 391 -1.36 -12.08 -9.78
N PRO A 392 -1.24 -12.11 -8.44
CA PRO A 392 -0.11 -11.48 -7.76
C PRO A 392 1.23 -12.07 -8.21
N GLU A 393 1.28 -13.36 -8.54
CA GLU A 393 2.50 -14.07 -8.95
C GLU A 393 3.04 -13.54 -10.26
N LEU A 394 2.17 -13.30 -11.25
CA LEU A 394 2.60 -12.79 -12.54
C LEU A 394 3.02 -11.32 -12.44
N LEU A 395 2.28 -10.48 -11.68
CA LEU A 395 2.67 -9.09 -11.52
C LEU A 395 4.03 -8.97 -10.83
N GLU A 396 4.30 -9.78 -9.80
CA GLU A 396 5.61 -9.82 -9.12
C GLU A 396 6.74 -10.06 -10.14
N GLN A 397 6.61 -11.07 -11.00
CA GLN A 397 7.60 -11.37 -12.04
C GLN A 397 7.74 -10.26 -13.09
N THR A 398 6.63 -9.64 -13.50
CA THR A 398 6.64 -8.51 -14.44
C THR A 398 7.32 -7.29 -13.82
N ALA A 399 7.05 -7.00 -12.55
CA ALA A 399 7.61 -5.86 -11.83
C ALA A 399 9.12 -6.02 -11.57
N GLU A 400 9.62 -7.24 -11.35
CA GLU A 400 11.07 -7.53 -11.22
C GLU A 400 11.88 -7.07 -12.45
N SER A 401 11.26 -7.01 -13.63
CA SER A 401 11.91 -6.61 -14.89
C SER A 401 11.79 -5.11 -15.21
N LEU A 402 11.14 -4.33 -14.33
CA LEU A 402 10.81 -2.94 -14.56
C LEU A 402 11.32 -2.05 -13.42
N PRO A 403 11.59 -0.75 -13.68
CA PRO A 403 11.81 0.24 -12.64
C PRO A 403 10.60 0.31 -11.69
N ALA A 404 10.84 0.61 -10.39
CA ALA A 404 9.82 0.56 -9.35
C ALA A 404 8.62 1.51 -9.59
N ASP A 405 8.82 2.60 -10.32
CA ASP A 405 7.83 3.62 -10.67
C ASP A 405 7.09 3.33 -12.00
N ALA A 406 7.54 2.34 -12.78
CA ALA A 406 6.98 2.06 -14.10
C ALA A 406 5.62 1.35 -14.07
N VAL A 407 5.24 0.77 -12.92
CA VAL A 407 4.03 -0.06 -12.74
C VAL A 407 3.21 0.42 -11.55
N ARG A 408 1.93 0.74 -11.77
CA ARG A 408 0.97 0.94 -10.68
C ARG A 408 0.29 -0.39 -10.34
N ARG A 409 0.24 -0.76 -9.06
CA ARG A 409 -0.48 -1.95 -8.57
C ARG A 409 -1.84 -1.54 -8.01
N LEU A 410 -2.91 -2.14 -8.51
CA LEU A 410 -4.27 -1.95 -8.02
C LEU A 410 -4.84 -3.29 -7.54
N PRO A 411 -4.89 -3.55 -6.21
CA PRO A 411 -5.45 -4.79 -5.69
C PRO A 411 -6.97 -4.85 -5.83
N VAL A 412 -7.50 -6.04 -6.14
CA VAL A 412 -8.92 -6.37 -6.22
C VAL A 412 -9.17 -7.59 -5.32
N GLY A 413 -9.86 -7.35 -4.20
CA GLY A 413 -10.18 -8.37 -3.21
C GLY A 413 -11.62 -8.88 -3.30
N PRO A 414 -12.09 -9.58 -2.24
CA PRO A 414 -13.52 -9.85 -2.01
C PRO A 414 -14.37 -8.57 -2.05
N LEU A 415 -15.67 -8.72 -2.21
CA LEU A 415 -16.62 -7.60 -2.15
C LEU A 415 -16.62 -7.00 -0.75
N THR A 416 -16.76 -5.68 -0.65
CA THR A 416 -17.11 -5.08 0.65
C THR A 416 -18.47 -5.60 1.09
N GLU A 417 -18.80 -5.48 2.37
CA GLU A 417 -20.10 -5.96 2.88
C GLU A 417 -21.28 -5.35 2.12
N GLU A 418 -21.26 -4.04 1.89
CA GLU A 418 -22.29 -3.33 1.09
C GLU A 418 -22.36 -3.82 -0.37
N GLN A 419 -21.22 -4.11 -0.99
CA GLN A 419 -21.16 -4.68 -2.34
C GLN A 419 -21.68 -6.12 -2.35
N ALA A 420 -21.36 -6.92 -1.34
CA ALA A 420 -21.79 -8.31 -1.20
C ALA A 420 -23.30 -8.40 -0.98
N VAL A 421 -23.90 -7.51 -0.18
CA VAL A 421 -25.36 -7.39 -0.01
C VAL A 421 -26.04 -7.11 -1.36
N ARG A 422 -25.53 -6.11 -2.11
CA ARG A 422 -26.06 -5.79 -3.44
C ARG A 422 -25.91 -6.94 -4.43
N ALA A 423 -24.79 -7.65 -4.39
CA ALA A 423 -24.56 -8.82 -5.22
C ALA A 423 -25.54 -9.95 -4.89
N ARG A 424 -25.73 -10.26 -3.60
CA ARG A 424 -26.70 -11.27 -3.15
C ARG A 424 -28.12 -10.92 -3.57
N ALA A 425 -28.55 -9.68 -3.38
CA ALA A 425 -29.86 -9.21 -3.81
C ALA A 425 -30.05 -9.40 -5.33
N ARG A 426 -29.03 -9.08 -6.14
CA ARG A 426 -29.07 -9.26 -7.60
C ARG A 426 -29.12 -10.72 -8.04
N PHE A 427 -28.45 -11.59 -7.30
CA PHE A 427 -28.43 -13.04 -7.54
C PHE A 427 -29.60 -13.79 -6.89
N GLY A 428 -30.49 -13.10 -6.16
CA GLY A 428 -31.61 -13.74 -5.44
C GLY A 428 -31.17 -14.64 -4.29
N LEU A 429 -30.05 -14.33 -3.63
CA LEU A 429 -29.51 -15.09 -2.50
C LEU A 429 -29.90 -14.43 -1.17
N PRO A 430 -30.42 -15.18 -0.17
CA PRO A 430 -30.68 -14.65 1.17
C PRO A 430 -29.38 -14.42 1.95
N ASP A 431 -29.46 -13.65 3.02
CA ASP A 431 -28.34 -13.50 3.95
C ASP A 431 -28.02 -14.84 4.65
N GLY A 432 -26.73 -15.07 4.90
CA GLY A 432 -26.25 -16.35 5.43
C GLY A 432 -26.33 -17.52 4.43
N ALA A 433 -26.52 -17.27 3.13
CA ALA A 433 -26.60 -18.34 2.12
C ALA A 433 -25.28 -19.11 1.87
N LEU A 434 -24.14 -18.56 2.29
CA LEU A 434 -22.80 -19.12 2.16
C LEU A 434 -22.09 -19.06 3.51
N ALA A 435 -21.08 -19.90 3.71
CA ALA A 435 -20.18 -19.79 4.84
C ALA A 435 -19.61 -18.35 4.95
N ALA A 436 -19.43 -17.85 6.18
CA ALA A 436 -19.08 -16.45 6.43
C ALA A 436 -17.82 -15.99 5.68
N GLY A 437 -16.82 -16.85 5.55
CA GLY A 437 -15.58 -16.55 4.80
C GLY A 437 -15.77 -16.40 3.28
N ASP A 438 -16.83 -16.96 2.72
CA ASP A 438 -17.11 -16.96 1.28
C ASP A 438 -18.27 -16.02 0.87
N ALA A 439 -18.96 -15.43 1.85
CA ALA A 439 -20.15 -14.59 1.63
C ALA A 439 -19.91 -13.32 0.78
N ALA A 440 -18.64 -12.91 0.67
CA ALA A 440 -18.19 -11.77 -0.13
C ALA A 440 -17.48 -12.17 -1.44
N HIS A 441 -17.38 -13.46 -1.75
CA HIS A 441 -16.62 -13.95 -2.91
C HIS A 441 -17.45 -13.88 -4.21
N PRO A 442 -17.11 -13.03 -5.20
CA PRO A 442 -17.96 -12.77 -6.37
C PRO A 442 -18.31 -14.02 -7.18
N LEU A 443 -17.33 -14.86 -7.47
CA LEU A 443 -17.55 -16.08 -8.25
C LEU A 443 -18.40 -17.09 -7.47
N ALA A 444 -18.20 -17.25 -6.16
CA ALA A 444 -18.96 -18.21 -5.36
C ALA A 444 -20.44 -17.82 -5.29
N LEU A 445 -20.73 -16.53 -5.11
CA LEU A 445 -22.09 -15.97 -5.17
C LEU A 445 -22.76 -16.29 -6.52
N ARG A 446 -22.05 -16.06 -7.64
CA ARG A 446 -22.57 -16.35 -8.98
C ARG A 446 -22.86 -17.84 -9.15
N LEU A 447 -21.89 -18.71 -8.87
CA LEU A 447 -22.04 -20.16 -9.07
C LEU A 447 -23.15 -20.74 -8.19
N LEU A 448 -23.26 -20.31 -6.93
CA LEU A 448 -24.35 -20.74 -6.05
C LEU A 448 -25.73 -20.30 -6.59
N SER A 449 -25.82 -19.10 -7.17
CA SER A 449 -27.08 -18.63 -7.79
C SER A 449 -27.51 -19.52 -8.95
N GLU A 450 -26.56 -20.00 -9.75
CA GLU A 450 -26.85 -20.91 -10.87
C GLU A 450 -27.28 -22.30 -10.38
N VAL A 451 -26.63 -22.80 -9.32
CA VAL A 451 -27.01 -24.06 -8.65
C VAL A 451 -28.42 -23.98 -8.07
N ARG A 452 -28.72 -22.91 -7.31
CA ARG A 452 -30.05 -22.73 -6.71
C ARG A 452 -31.15 -22.55 -7.75
N ALA A 453 -30.87 -21.84 -8.84
CA ALA A 453 -31.83 -21.68 -9.94
C ALA A 453 -32.19 -23.01 -10.64
N ALA A 454 -31.32 -24.03 -10.55
CA ALA A 454 -31.55 -25.34 -11.14
C ALA A 454 -32.26 -26.34 -10.21
N LEU A 455 -32.36 -26.05 -8.90
CA LEU A 455 -32.99 -26.93 -7.92
C LEU A 455 -34.51 -26.62 -7.82
N PRO A 456 -35.39 -27.62 -7.98
CA PRO A 456 -36.84 -27.42 -7.88
C PRO A 456 -37.31 -27.31 -6.42
N GLY A 457 -37.62 -26.09 -5.96
CA GLY A 457 -38.29 -25.82 -4.68
C GLY A 457 -37.38 -25.94 -3.44
N GLY A 458 -37.52 -25.00 -2.50
CA GLY A 458 -36.66 -24.86 -1.32
C GLY A 458 -36.62 -26.11 -0.43
N GLY A 459 -35.54 -26.88 -0.55
CA GLY A 459 -35.16 -27.88 0.45
C GLY A 459 -34.85 -27.22 1.80
N GLU A 460 -34.93 -28.00 2.88
CA GLU A 460 -34.59 -27.52 4.22
C GLU A 460 -33.19 -26.89 4.23
N PRO A 461 -33.00 -25.73 4.91
CA PRO A 461 -31.71 -25.08 4.97
C PRO A 461 -30.74 -25.93 5.79
N GLY A 462 -29.89 -26.68 5.09
CA GLY A 462 -28.66 -27.23 5.66
C GLY A 462 -27.67 -26.12 6.06
N PRO A 463 -26.52 -26.48 6.66
CA PRO A 463 -25.48 -25.51 6.93
C PRO A 463 -25.07 -24.78 5.64
N PRO A 464 -24.73 -23.50 5.71
CA PRO A 464 -24.41 -22.73 4.52
C PRO A 464 -23.12 -23.26 3.88
N PRO A 465 -23.13 -23.57 2.57
CA PRO A 465 -22.03 -24.29 1.95
C PRO A 465 -20.76 -23.44 1.86
N ALA A 466 -19.62 -24.11 1.98
CA ALA A 466 -18.30 -23.57 1.71
C ALA A 466 -17.99 -23.56 0.21
N ARG A 467 -16.92 -22.85 -0.17
CA ARG A 467 -16.53 -22.67 -1.58
C ARG A 467 -16.32 -23.98 -2.37
N ASP A 468 -15.70 -24.98 -1.77
CA ASP A 468 -15.45 -26.29 -2.41
C ASP A 468 -16.75 -27.08 -2.63
N GLU A 469 -17.69 -27.03 -1.69
CA GLU A 469 -19.03 -27.61 -1.84
C GLU A 469 -19.81 -26.93 -2.97
N ILE A 470 -19.70 -25.60 -3.10
CA ILE A 470 -20.29 -24.83 -4.20
C ILE A 470 -19.67 -25.24 -5.55
N PHE A 471 -18.34 -25.41 -5.62
CA PHE A 471 -17.67 -25.85 -6.84
C PHE A 471 -18.07 -27.26 -7.24
N SER A 472 -18.18 -28.18 -6.27
CA SER A 472 -18.68 -29.53 -6.50
C SER A 472 -20.11 -29.53 -7.05
N ALA A 473 -21.02 -28.81 -6.40
CA ALA A 473 -22.41 -28.73 -6.82
C ALA A 473 -22.57 -28.08 -8.21
N TYR A 474 -21.77 -27.05 -8.51
CA TYR A 474 -21.74 -26.43 -9.84
C TYR A 474 -21.20 -27.39 -10.91
N LEU A 475 -20.14 -28.14 -10.62
CA LEU A 475 -19.60 -29.13 -11.55
C LEU A 475 -20.63 -30.22 -11.87
N ASP A 476 -21.34 -30.72 -10.86
CA ASP A 476 -22.42 -31.70 -11.04
C ASP A 476 -23.55 -31.14 -11.93
N LEU A 477 -23.95 -29.89 -11.70
CA LEU A 477 -24.95 -29.20 -12.51
C LEU A 477 -24.50 -29.09 -13.97
N VAL A 478 -23.28 -28.64 -14.23
CA VAL A 478 -22.75 -28.49 -15.60
C VAL A 478 -22.64 -29.86 -16.28
N CYS A 479 -22.16 -30.89 -15.58
CA CYS A 479 -22.12 -32.26 -16.11
C CYS A 479 -23.51 -32.79 -16.46
N LEU A 480 -24.53 -32.47 -15.64
CA LEU A 480 -25.93 -32.80 -15.93
C LEU A 480 -26.44 -32.07 -17.18
N ARG A 481 -26.20 -30.76 -17.32
CA ARG A 481 -26.61 -29.99 -18.52
C ARG A 481 -25.95 -30.48 -19.81
N ILE A 482 -24.65 -30.80 -19.75
CA ILE A 482 -23.93 -31.43 -20.87
C ILE A 482 -24.58 -32.77 -21.23
N ALA A 483 -24.90 -33.60 -20.23
CA ALA A 483 -25.58 -34.86 -20.44
C ALA A 483 -26.99 -34.69 -21.03
N GLU A 484 -27.74 -33.67 -20.63
CA GLU A 484 -29.06 -33.33 -21.20
C GLU A 484 -28.94 -32.94 -22.67
N ARG A 485 -27.97 -32.09 -23.03
CA ARG A 485 -27.70 -31.72 -24.43
C ARG A 485 -27.31 -32.92 -25.28
N LEU A 486 -26.47 -33.80 -24.75
CA LEU A 486 -26.08 -35.04 -25.41
C LEU A 486 -27.26 -36.01 -25.56
N ALA A 487 -28.09 -36.14 -24.52
CA ALA A 487 -29.28 -36.98 -24.54
C ALA A 487 -30.33 -36.48 -25.53
N ALA A 488 -30.49 -35.17 -25.67
CA ALA A 488 -31.39 -34.54 -26.65
C ALA A 488 -30.96 -34.79 -28.10
N ALA A 489 -29.65 -34.93 -28.35
CA ALA A 489 -29.09 -35.25 -29.67
C ALA A 489 -28.99 -36.76 -29.96
N ALA A 490 -29.25 -37.63 -28.99
CA ALA A 490 -29.07 -39.07 -29.12
C ALA A 490 -30.30 -39.78 -29.74
N LEU A 491 -30.06 -40.69 -30.68
CA LEU A 491 -31.04 -41.67 -31.14
C LEU A 491 -30.59 -43.10 -30.80
N PRO A 492 -31.39 -43.90 -30.07
CA PRO A 492 -32.71 -43.60 -29.49
C PRO A 492 -32.66 -42.71 -28.23
N PRO A 493 -33.77 -42.06 -27.85
CA PRO A 493 -33.82 -41.13 -26.72
C PRO A 493 -33.46 -41.79 -25.38
N VAL A 494 -32.62 -41.11 -24.60
CA VAL A 494 -32.08 -41.60 -23.33
C VAL A 494 -33.10 -41.40 -22.20
N ARG A 495 -33.46 -42.47 -21.47
CA ARG A 495 -34.35 -42.42 -20.29
C ARG A 495 -33.64 -41.77 -19.08
N ALA A 496 -34.40 -41.33 -18.07
CA ALA A 496 -33.87 -40.65 -16.88
C ALA A 496 -32.71 -41.37 -16.14
N THR A 497 -32.74 -42.70 -16.02
CA THR A 497 -31.62 -43.48 -15.46
C THR A 497 -30.39 -43.50 -16.37
N GLY A 498 -30.58 -43.41 -17.68
CA GLY A 498 -29.51 -43.23 -18.66
C GLY A 498 -28.88 -41.83 -18.60
N LEU A 499 -29.67 -40.80 -18.29
CA LEU A 499 -29.18 -39.43 -18.11
C LEU A 499 -28.22 -39.32 -16.92
N ARG A 500 -28.56 -39.94 -15.77
CA ARG A 500 -27.66 -39.97 -14.60
C ARG A 500 -26.34 -40.68 -14.89
N ARG A 501 -26.39 -41.82 -15.61
CA ARG A 501 -25.18 -42.53 -16.04
C ARG A 501 -24.35 -41.72 -17.02
N LEU A 502 -25.00 -40.99 -17.93
CA LEU A 502 -24.34 -40.10 -18.87
C LEU A 502 -23.67 -38.93 -18.15
N ALA A 503 -24.34 -38.29 -17.18
CA ALA A 503 -23.77 -37.24 -16.35
C ALA A 503 -22.53 -37.74 -15.56
N ALA A 504 -22.60 -38.94 -14.97
CA ALA A 504 -21.46 -39.56 -14.31
C ALA A 504 -20.29 -39.84 -15.29
N ARG A 505 -20.60 -40.24 -16.53
CA ARG A 505 -19.58 -40.42 -17.59
C ARG A 505 -18.96 -39.08 -18.00
N VAL A 506 -19.76 -38.03 -18.14
CA VAL A 506 -19.27 -36.66 -18.41
C VAL A 506 -18.34 -36.22 -17.29
N ALA A 507 -18.77 -36.34 -16.03
CA ALA A 507 -17.94 -36.03 -14.86
C ALA A 507 -16.60 -36.79 -14.91
N GLY A 508 -16.62 -38.10 -15.20
CA GLY A 508 -15.40 -38.89 -15.37
C GLY A 508 -14.43 -38.34 -16.44
N GLN A 509 -14.94 -37.94 -17.61
CA GLN A 509 -14.12 -37.31 -18.66
C GLN A 509 -13.59 -35.93 -18.24
N VAL A 510 -14.38 -35.16 -17.50
CA VAL A 510 -13.97 -33.85 -17.00
C VAL A 510 -12.86 -33.97 -15.95
N HIS A 511 -12.95 -34.96 -15.04
CA HIS A 511 -11.87 -35.27 -14.12
C HIS A 511 -10.59 -35.71 -14.86
N GLU A 512 -10.70 -36.48 -15.94
CA GLU A 512 -9.54 -36.85 -16.75
C GLU A 512 -8.96 -35.66 -17.52
N ALA A 513 -9.80 -34.75 -18.04
CA ALA A 513 -9.36 -33.49 -18.63
C ALA A 513 -8.55 -32.65 -17.63
N ALA A 514 -9.04 -32.52 -16.39
CA ALA A 514 -8.31 -31.83 -15.31
C ALA A 514 -6.98 -32.51 -14.99
N ARG A 515 -6.93 -33.85 -14.94
CA ARG A 515 -5.67 -34.60 -14.77
C ARG A 515 -4.67 -34.28 -15.88
N ARG A 516 -5.11 -34.25 -17.15
CA ARG A 516 -4.25 -33.95 -18.30
C ARG A 516 -3.78 -32.49 -18.31
N CYS A 517 -4.56 -31.55 -17.77
CA CYS A 517 -4.17 -30.15 -17.62
C CYS A 517 -3.00 -29.91 -16.65
N LEU A 518 -2.71 -30.85 -15.73
CA LEU A 518 -1.48 -30.83 -14.92
C LEU A 518 -0.21 -31.14 -15.74
N GLY A 519 -0.39 -31.65 -16.97
CA GLY A 519 0.64 -32.01 -17.93
C GLY A 519 1.48 -30.83 -18.45
N PRO A 520 2.33 -31.09 -19.48
CA PRO A 520 3.28 -30.11 -20.01
C PRO A 520 2.63 -28.87 -20.65
N GLY A 521 1.33 -28.92 -20.94
CA GLY A 521 0.53 -27.78 -21.43
C GLY A 521 0.24 -26.70 -20.38
N GLN A 522 0.69 -26.87 -19.13
CA GLN A 522 0.58 -25.84 -18.07
C GLN A 522 -0.84 -25.29 -17.88
N GLY A 523 -1.80 -26.19 -17.66
CA GLY A 523 -3.22 -25.85 -17.49
C GLY A 523 -4.04 -25.85 -18.79
N GLU A 524 -3.41 -26.09 -19.95
CA GLU A 524 -4.07 -26.29 -21.24
C GLU A 524 -4.23 -27.77 -21.57
N LEU A 525 -5.37 -28.11 -22.17
CA LEU A 525 -5.60 -29.37 -22.86
C LEU A 525 -5.36 -29.13 -24.36
N ASP A 526 -4.36 -29.80 -24.94
CA ASP A 526 -4.11 -29.68 -26.37
C ASP A 526 -5.31 -30.22 -27.20
N ARG A 527 -5.33 -29.86 -28.49
CA ARG A 527 -6.46 -30.20 -29.37
C ARG A 527 -6.66 -31.70 -29.55
N GLU A 528 -5.58 -32.49 -29.51
CA GLU A 528 -5.62 -33.94 -29.67
C GLU A 528 -6.25 -34.60 -28.43
N ALA A 529 -5.77 -34.23 -27.24
CA ALA A 529 -6.32 -34.70 -25.98
C ALA A 529 -7.77 -34.23 -25.77
N PHE A 530 -8.13 -33.04 -26.23
CA PHE A 530 -9.53 -32.58 -26.20
C PHE A 530 -10.43 -33.43 -27.09
N GLU A 531 -10.03 -33.72 -28.33
CA GLU A 531 -10.83 -34.55 -29.24
C GLU A 531 -10.94 -36.00 -28.75
N GLU A 532 -9.90 -36.53 -28.08
CA GLU A 532 -9.94 -37.85 -27.47
C GLU A 532 -10.97 -37.95 -26.34
N LEU A 533 -11.03 -36.94 -25.45
CA LEU A 533 -11.95 -36.91 -24.31
C LEU A 533 -13.37 -36.47 -24.72
N PHE A 534 -13.48 -35.56 -25.68
CA PHE A 534 -14.73 -34.93 -26.10
C PHE A 534 -14.86 -34.93 -27.63
N PRO A 535 -15.23 -36.05 -28.27
CA PRO A 535 -15.20 -36.13 -29.73
C PRO A 535 -16.21 -35.19 -30.41
N TRP A 536 -15.78 -34.49 -31.48
CA TRP A 536 -16.68 -33.66 -32.31
C TRP A 536 -17.80 -34.48 -32.95
N ARG A 537 -17.48 -35.69 -33.42
CA ARG A 537 -18.40 -36.55 -34.18
C ARG A 537 -19.63 -36.99 -33.39
N SER A 538 -19.51 -37.09 -32.07
CA SER A 538 -20.59 -37.49 -31.16
C SER A 538 -21.28 -36.29 -30.50
N GLY A 539 -20.92 -35.06 -30.86
CA GLY A 539 -21.48 -33.83 -30.28
C GLY A 539 -20.96 -33.47 -28.89
N TRP A 540 -20.00 -34.22 -28.33
CA TRP A 540 -19.44 -33.96 -26.99
C TRP A 540 -18.68 -32.65 -26.93
N ALA A 541 -17.80 -32.38 -27.90
CA ALA A 541 -17.11 -31.10 -28.00
C ALA A 541 -18.09 -29.93 -28.01
N SER A 542 -19.09 -29.97 -28.89
CA SER A 542 -20.09 -28.92 -29.00
C SER A 542 -20.88 -28.73 -27.70
N ALA A 543 -21.25 -29.80 -27.01
CA ALA A 543 -21.99 -29.72 -25.74
C ALA A 543 -21.13 -29.09 -24.63
N VAL A 544 -19.87 -29.50 -24.48
CA VAL A 544 -18.94 -28.97 -23.47
C VAL A 544 -18.64 -27.50 -23.70
N LEU A 545 -18.40 -27.09 -24.96
CA LEU A 545 -18.15 -25.70 -25.32
C LEU A 545 -19.41 -24.83 -25.17
N ALA A 546 -20.59 -25.36 -25.52
CA ALA A 546 -21.85 -24.63 -25.38
C ALA A 546 -22.29 -24.44 -23.92
N GLU A 547 -21.92 -25.34 -23.01
CA GLU A 547 -22.11 -25.17 -21.55
C GLU A 547 -20.99 -24.33 -20.91
N GLY A 548 -19.98 -23.92 -21.68
CA GLY A 548 -18.90 -23.07 -21.19
C GLY A 548 -18.03 -23.72 -20.12
N LEU A 549 -17.97 -25.06 -20.06
CA LEU A 549 -17.08 -25.75 -19.12
C LEU A 549 -15.62 -25.60 -19.54
N LEU A 550 -15.36 -25.85 -20.83
CA LEU A 550 -14.08 -25.57 -21.48
C LEU A 550 -14.29 -24.47 -22.52
N VAL A 551 -13.27 -23.65 -22.73
CA VAL A 551 -13.23 -22.59 -23.74
C VAL A 551 -11.98 -22.74 -24.59
N PRO A 552 -12.03 -22.36 -25.88
CA PRO A 552 -10.85 -22.30 -26.72
C PRO A 552 -9.81 -21.35 -26.10
N ALA A 553 -8.55 -21.79 -26.04
CA ALA A 553 -7.45 -21.00 -25.51
C ALA A 553 -6.18 -21.30 -26.32
N GLY A 554 -5.76 -20.37 -27.18
CA GLY A 554 -4.59 -20.54 -28.03
C GLY A 554 -4.78 -21.68 -29.04
N ALA A 555 -3.94 -22.71 -28.93
CA ALA A 555 -3.96 -23.89 -29.80
C ALA A 555 -4.83 -25.04 -29.25
N GLY A 556 -5.29 -24.93 -28.00
CA GLY A 556 -6.05 -25.95 -27.29
C GLY A 556 -7.24 -25.37 -26.53
N TYR A 557 -7.51 -25.93 -25.35
CA TYR A 557 -8.69 -25.65 -24.54
C TYR A 557 -8.34 -25.53 -23.06
N ARG A 558 -9.07 -24.69 -22.33
CA ARG A 558 -8.92 -24.49 -20.88
C ARG A 558 -10.27 -24.45 -20.19
N PHE A 559 -10.29 -24.72 -18.90
CA PHE A 559 -11.49 -24.49 -18.08
C PHE A 559 -11.83 -23.00 -18.02
N ALA A 560 -13.11 -22.66 -18.16
CA ALA A 560 -13.55 -21.27 -18.26
C ALA A 560 -13.30 -20.45 -16.98
N HIS A 561 -13.25 -21.12 -15.83
CA HIS A 561 -12.99 -20.49 -14.54
C HIS A 561 -11.71 -21.03 -13.92
N GLY A 562 -10.74 -20.15 -13.68
CA GLY A 562 -9.43 -20.53 -13.14
C GLY A 562 -9.51 -21.18 -11.75
N GLU A 563 -10.31 -20.64 -10.84
CA GLU A 563 -10.38 -21.15 -9.47
C GLU A 563 -11.02 -22.56 -9.37
N PRO A 564 -12.19 -22.84 -9.98
CA PRO A 564 -12.72 -24.20 -10.06
C PRO A 564 -11.78 -25.15 -10.81
N ALA A 565 -11.04 -24.67 -11.82
CA ALA A 565 -10.05 -25.48 -12.53
C ALA A 565 -8.90 -25.90 -11.61
N ASP A 566 -8.35 -24.96 -10.84
CA ASP A 566 -7.27 -25.23 -9.90
C ASP A 566 -7.71 -26.17 -8.77
N TRP A 567 -8.93 -26.00 -8.25
CA TRP A 567 -9.55 -26.94 -7.30
C TRP A 567 -9.70 -28.34 -7.89
N LEU A 568 -10.26 -28.47 -9.10
CA LEU A 568 -10.47 -29.77 -9.74
C LEU A 568 -9.15 -30.47 -10.09
N GLN A 569 -8.14 -29.72 -10.50
CA GLN A 569 -6.80 -30.24 -10.78
C GLN A 569 -6.09 -30.67 -9.49
N ALA A 570 -6.27 -29.94 -8.39
CA ALA A 570 -5.70 -30.29 -7.09
C ALA A 570 -6.17 -31.67 -6.58
N LEU A 571 -7.40 -32.07 -6.88
CA LEU A 571 -7.91 -33.41 -6.54
C LEU A 571 -7.10 -34.55 -7.17
N HIS A 572 -6.44 -34.29 -8.31
CA HIS A 572 -5.62 -35.26 -9.04
C HIS A 572 -4.12 -35.05 -8.87
N LEU A 573 -3.69 -33.99 -8.19
CA LEU A 573 -2.28 -33.67 -7.99
C LEU A 573 -1.63 -34.66 -7.00
N ASP A 574 -0.42 -35.12 -7.33
CA ASP A 574 0.47 -35.76 -6.36
C ASP A 574 1.26 -34.65 -5.64
N LEU A 575 0.77 -34.27 -4.46
CA LEU A 575 1.32 -33.14 -3.71
C LEU A 575 2.77 -33.38 -3.28
N ASP A 576 3.12 -34.58 -2.82
CA ASP A 576 4.48 -34.90 -2.36
C ASP A 576 5.47 -34.83 -3.53
N ALA A 577 5.12 -35.42 -4.67
CA ALA A 577 5.94 -35.35 -5.86
C ALA A 577 6.05 -33.92 -6.40
N ALA A 578 4.98 -33.12 -6.30
CA ALA A 578 4.97 -31.72 -6.72
C ALA A 578 5.90 -30.86 -5.85
N LEU A 579 5.78 -30.94 -4.53
CA LEU A 579 6.65 -30.21 -3.59
C LEU A 579 8.11 -30.64 -3.72
N HIS A 580 8.37 -31.93 -3.94
CA HIS A 580 9.71 -32.41 -4.22
C HIS A 580 10.28 -31.80 -5.51
N ALA A 581 9.51 -31.79 -6.59
CA ALA A 581 9.93 -31.24 -7.88
C ALA A 581 10.10 -29.71 -7.86
N LEU A 582 9.22 -28.98 -7.18
CA LEU A 582 9.27 -27.51 -7.15
C LEU A 582 10.31 -26.99 -6.16
N VAL A 583 10.43 -27.64 -5.00
CA VAL A 583 11.19 -27.12 -3.86
C VAL A 583 12.30 -28.07 -3.42
N HIS A 584 11.95 -29.24 -2.86
CA HIS A 584 12.91 -30.01 -2.04
C HIS A 584 14.11 -30.58 -2.81
N ARG A 585 13.95 -30.94 -4.10
CA ARG A 585 15.06 -31.48 -4.91
C ARG A 585 16.25 -30.53 -5.03
N TRP A 586 15.99 -29.21 -4.98
CA TRP A 586 17.03 -28.18 -5.14
C TRP A 586 17.88 -27.97 -3.88
N PHE A 587 17.50 -28.64 -2.79
CA PHE A 587 18.16 -28.61 -1.49
C PHE A 587 18.52 -30.02 -0.98
N ALA A 588 18.38 -31.07 -1.80
CA ALA A 588 18.79 -32.43 -1.47
C ALA A 588 20.32 -32.62 -1.69
N PRO A 589 20.97 -33.58 -1.00
CA PRO A 589 22.39 -33.87 -1.19
C PRO A 589 22.70 -34.32 -2.63
N PRO A 590 23.87 -33.96 -3.19
CA PRO A 590 24.24 -34.31 -4.56
C PRO A 590 24.43 -35.83 -4.72
N GLY A 591 23.57 -36.48 -5.50
CA GLY A 591 23.60 -37.93 -5.73
C GLY A 591 22.35 -38.53 -6.39
N ALA A 592 21.23 -37.80 -6.46
CA ALA A 592 20.04 -38.21 -7.19
C ALA A 592 19.95 -37.50 -8.56
N LEU A 593 20.16 -38.22 -9.67
CA LEU A 593 19.88 -37.79 -11.06
C LEU A 593 18.82 -38.76 -11.65
N PRO A 594 17.92 -38.37 -12.59
CA PRO A 594 18.14 -37.51 -13.77
C PRO A 594 17.10 -36.38 -14.02
N GLU A 595 17.31 -35.56 -15.07
CA GLU A 595 16.28 -34.68 -15.70
C GLU A 595 14.98 -35.48 -16.01
N ALA A 596 13.74 -34.99 -15.95
CA ALA A 596 13.10 -33.67 -15.86
C ALA A 596 11.63 -33.82 -15.35
N PRO A 597 10.95 -32.72 -14.95
CA PRO A 597 9.55 -32.60 -15.33
C PRO A 597 9.22 -31.22 -15.94
N VAL A 598 8.56 -31.26 -17.09
CA VAL A 598 7.86 -30.12 -17.74
C VAL A 598 6.46 -29.92 -17.13
N ARG A 599 6.05 -30.75 -16.16
CA ARG A 599 4.64 -30.91 -15.72
C ARG A 599 4.51 -31.04 -14.20
N LEU A 600 3.31 -30.74 -13.69
CA LEU A 600 2.92 -31.10 -12.33
C LEU A 600 2.56 -32.61 -12.29
N PRO A 601 3.07 -33.37 -11.30
CA PRO A 601 2.79 -34.79 -11.20
C PRO A 601 1.34 -35.03 -10.78
N SER A 602 0.66 -35.94 -11.47
CA SER A 602 -0.69 -36.38 -11.14
C SER A 602 -0.66 -37.79 -10.56
N ARG A 603 -1.62 -38.11 -9.68
CA ARG A 603 -1.80 -39.45 -9.13
C ARG A 603 -2.05 -40.45 -10.27
N ALA A 604 -1.64 -41.70 -10.13
CA ALA A 604 -1.99 -42.73 -11.11
C ALA A 604 -3.52 -42.94 -11.13
N ALA A 605 -4.13 -42.98 -12.31
CA ALA A 605 -5.54 -43.36 -12.43
C ALA A 605 -5.71 -44.83 -12.02
N THR A 606 -6.63 -45.12 -11.10
CA THR A 606 -7.09 -46.49 -10.84
C THR A 606 -7.74 -47.03 -12.12
N ARG A 607 -7.07 -47.98 -12.78
CA ARG A 607 -7.46 -48.49 -14.11
C ARG A 607 -8.87 -49.10 -14.10
N ALA A 608 -9.76 -48.55 -14.92
CA ALA A 608 -10.89 -49.28 -15.48
C ALA A 608 -10.87 -49.12 -17.02
N GLY A 609 -10.49 -50.19 -17.73
CA GLY A 609 -10.72 -50.39 -19.16
C GLY A 609 -9.86 -49.58 -20.14
N HIS A 610 -8.81 -50.19 -20.67
CA HIS A 610 -8.02 -49.68 -21.80
C HIS A 610 -8.70 -50.08 -23.13
N PRO A 611 -8.91 -49.18 -24.12
CA PRO A 611 -9.02 -49.57 -25.52
C PRO A 611 -7.61 -49.78 -26.12
N PRO A 612 -7.47 -50.56 -27.23
CA PRO A 612 -6.16 -51.00 -27.74
C PRO A 612 -5.36 -49.85 -28.40
N PRO A 613 -4.02 -49.95 -28.43
CA PRO A 613 -3.15 -48.88 -28.92
C PRO A 613 -3.24 -48.71 -30.45
N VAL A 614 -3.40 -47.45 -30.88
CA VAL A 614 -3.25 -47.04 -32.28
C VAL A 614 -1.75 -46.75 -32.54
N PRO A 615 -1.18 -47.17 -33.68
CA PRO A 615 0.24 -46.94 -33.97
C PRO A 615 0.57 -45.44 -34.13
N PRO A 616 1.76 -44.98 -33.72
CA PRO A 616 2.13 -43.58 -33.73
C PRO A 616 2.26 -43.04 -35.17
N ALA A 617 1.69 -41.86 -35.42
CA ALA A 617 1.93 -41.08 -36.63
C ALA A 617 3.35 -40.48 -36.64
N PRO A 618 3.96 -40.23 -37.82
CA PRO A 618 5.34 -39.80 -37.92
C PRO A 618 5.55 -38.37 -37.39
N PRO A 619 6.71 -38.07 -36.77
CA PRO A 619 6.96 -36.80 -36.09
C PRO A 619 7.30 -35.68 -37.10
N ILE A 620 6.59 -34.55 -37.01
CA ILE A 620 7.04 -33.26 -37.58
C ILE A 620 7.11 -32.24 -36.44
N ALA A 621 8.23 -32.26 -35.70
CA ALA A 621 8.79 -31.16 -34.89
C ALA A 621 10.14 -31.62 -34.30
N PRO A 622 11.13 -30.73 -34.13
CA PRO A 622 12.51 -31.12 -33.87
C PRO A 622 12.69 -31.84 -32.52
N ALA A 623 13.67 -32.75 -32.52
CA ALA A 623 14.04 -33.58 -31.39
C ALA A 623 14.56 -32.74 -30.20
N HIS A 624 14.02 -33.08 -29.02
CA HIS A 624 14.40 -32.65 -27.66
C HIS A 624 13.95 -31.24 -27.22
N PRO A 625 12.73 -31.08 -26.66
CA PRO A 625 12.42 -29.90 -25.87
C PRO A 625 13.26 -29.92 -24.59
N ARG A 626 14.14 -28.94 -24.41
CA ARG A 626 14.71 -28.61 -23.09
C ARG A 626 13.56 -28.45 -22.11
N SER A 627 13.66 -29.05 -20.93
CA SER A 627 12.57 -29.02 -19.95
C SER A 627 12.37 -27.61 -19.36
N LEU A 628 11.25 -26.97 -19.70
CA LEU A 628 10.88 -25.67 -19.12
C LEU A 628 10.37 -25.85 -17.68
N PRO A 629 10.69 -24.93 -16.75
CA PRO A 629 10.09 -24.91 -15.41
C PRO A 629 8.56 -24.81 -15.45
N VAL A 630 7.91 -25.28 -14.39
CA VAL A 630 6.53 -24.91 -14.10
C VAL A 630 6.47 -23.41 -13.78
N PRO A 631 5.68 -22.60 -14.50
CA PRO A 631 5.56 -21.16 -14.23
C PRO A 631 4.94 -20.87 -12.86
N ARG A 632 5.35 -19.76 -12.23
CA ARG A 632 4.89 -19.32 -10.90
C ARG A 632 3.36 -19.12 -10.81
N HIS A 633 2.73 -18.64 -11.88
CA HIS A 633 1.27 -18.47 -11.95
C HIS A 633 0.48 -19.81 -11.94
N ARG A 634 1.15 -20.96 -12.02
CA ARG A 634 0.55 -22.29 -11.84
C ARG A 634 0.59 -22.77 -10.38
N ALA A 635 0.72 -21.86 -9.42
CA ALA A 635 0.68 -22.20 -8.01
C ALA A 635 -0.69 -22.65 -7.52
N GLY A 636 -1.78 -22.24 -8.18
CA GLY A 636 -3.16 -22.53 -7.81
C GLY A 636 -3.44 -23.99 -7.45
N PRO A 637 -3.17 -24.99 -8.32
CA PRO A 637 -3.44 -26.39 -8.02
C PRO A 637 -2.62 -26.93 -6.83
N VAL A 638 -1.38 -26.47 -6.66
CA VAL A 638 -0.50 -26.88 -5.55
C VAL A 638 -1.03 -26.29 -4.24
N LEU A 639 -1.42 -25.02 -4.25
CA LEU A 639 -2.04 -24.34 -3.12
C LEU A 639 -3.36 -24.99 -2.73
N GLN A 640 -4.25 -25.28 -3.69
CA GLN A 640 -5.51 -25.95 -3.42
C GLN A 640 -5.29 -27.38 -2.87
N ALA A 641 -4.28 -28.11 -3.35
CA ALA A 641 -3.95 -29.43 -2.83
C ALA A 641 -3.43 -29.35 -1.38
N LEU A 642 -2.63 -28.34 -1.04
CA LEU A 642 -2.20 -28.06 0.35
C LEU A 642 -3.40 -27.72 1.25
N LEU A 643 -4.32 -26.88 0.78
CA LEU A 643 -5.52 -26.48 1.52
C LEU A 643 -6.52 -27.63 1.69
N ALA A 644 -6.55 -28.60 0.78
CA ALA A 644 -7.36 -29.81 0.88
C ALA A 644 -6.70 -30.91 1.73
N ALA A 645 -5.38 -30.85 1.95
CA ALA A 645 -4.67 -31.84 2.75
C ALA A 645 -5.15 -31.82 4.22
N PRO A 646 -5.23 -32.99 4.89
CA PRO A 646 -5.55 -33.06 6.31
C PRO A 646 -4.66 -32.14 7.16
N PRO A 647 -5.15 -31.55 8.26
CA PRO A 647 -4.39 -30.56 9.05
C PRO A 647 -2.99 -31.04 9.47
N THR A 648 -2.85 -32.31 9.85
CA THR A 648 -1.56 -32.91 10.25
C THR A 648 -0.59 -33.02 9.07
N ALA A 649 -1.04 -33.54 7.93
CA ALA A 649 -0.22 -33.64 6.71
C ALA A 649 0.20 -32.26 6.19
N ARG A 650 -0.75 -31.31 6.21
CA ARG A 650 -0.51 -29.91 5.83
C ARG A 650 0.57 -29.27 6.72
N ALA A 651 0.49 -29.46 8.04
CA ALA A 651 1.49 -28.94 8.97
C ALA A 651 2.89 -29.50 8.66
N VAL A 652 3.01 -30.80 8.35
CA VAL A 652 4.28 -31.44 7.96
C VAL A 652 4.85 -30.81 6.68
N HIS A 653 4.03 -30.64 5.64
CA HIS A 653 4.46 -30.00 4.40
C HIS A 653 4.89 -28.55 4.60
N LEU A 654 4.11 -27.76 5.35
CA LEU A 654 4.45 -26.37 5.62
C LEU A 654 5.72 -26.23 6.45
N HIS A 655 5.95 -27.09 7.45
CA HIS A 655 7.17 -27.09 8.23
C HIS A 655 8.40 -27.45 7.35
N ALA A 656 8.26 -28.43 6.44
CA ALA A 656 9.31 -28.75 5.47
C ALA A 656 9.63 -27.59 4.51
N LEU A 657 8.62 -26.81 4.10
CA LEU A 657 8.81 -25.60 3.30
C LEU A 657 9.49 -24.49 4.10
N LEU A 658 9.08 -24.28 5.36
CA LEU A 658 9.75 -23.33 6.26
C LEU A 658 11.23 -23.67 6.47
N GLN A 659 11.57 -24.95 6.67
CA GLN A 659 12.97 -25.37 6.79
C GLN A 659 13.82 -25.02 5.57
N VAL A 660 13.24 -24.97 4.37
CA VAL A 660 13.93 -24.55 3.15
C VAL A 660 14.23 -23.06 3.16
N LEU A 661 13.30 -22.23 3.65
CA LEU A 661 13.47 -20.77 3.75
C LEU A 661 14.61 -20.37 4.71
N ASP A 662 14.89 -21.20 5.72
CA ASP A 662 15.95 -20.97 6.71
C ASP A 662 17.36 -21.37 6.21
N ARG A 663 17.45 -22.18 5.14
CA ARG A 663 18.75 -22.61 4.63
C ARG A 663 19.49 -21.38 4.09
N ARG A 664 20.68 -21.13 4.65
CA ARG A 664 21.51 -19.95 4.41
C ARG A 664 21.47 -19.54 2.94
N THR A 665 20.71 -18.49 2.65
CA THR A 665 20.92 -17.69 1.45
C THR A 665 22.37 -17.23 1.47
N PRO A 666 23.17 -17.52 0.42
CA PRO A 666 24.53 -17.01 0.35
C PRO A 666 24.46 -15.50 0.54
N HIS A 667 25.36 -14.98 1.38
CA HIS A 667 25.53 -13.55 1.58
C HIS A 667 25.62 -12.91 0.18
N PRO A 668 24.83 -11.85 -0.15
CA PRO A 668 25.28 -10.96 -1.20
C PRO A 668 26.66 -10.53 -0.74
N THR A 669 27.66 -10.84 -1.56
CA THR A 669 29.07 -10.62 -1.29
C THR A 669 29.19 -9.26 -0.61
N ARG A 670 29.62 -9.24 0.66
CA ARG A 670 30.09 -8.00 1.26
C ARG A 670 31.03 -7.42 0.23
N LEU A 671 30.69 -6.24 -0.30
CA LEU A 671 31.66 -5.39 -0.95
C LEU A 671 32.88 -5.42 -0.05
N ALA A 672 33.93 -6.06 -0.53
CA ALA A 672 35.22 -6.00 0.12
C ALA A 672 35.51 -4.52 0.37
N PRO A 673 36.07 -4.14 1.52
CA PRO A 673 36.40 -2.75 1.79
C PRO A 673 37.25 -2.26 0.62
N VAL A 674 36.72 -1.26 -0.09
CA VAL A 674 37.47 -0.52 -1.11
C VAL A 674 38.69 0.03 -0.38
N PRO A 675 39.93 -0.38 -0.73
CA PRO A 675 41.12 0.26 -0.18
C PRO A 675 41.10 1.73 -0.59
N PRO A 676 41.57 2.64 0.27
CA PRO A 676 41.44 4.08 0.04
C PRO A 676 42.16 4.49 -1.25
N ALA A 677 41.49 5.37 -2.00
CA ALA A 677 41.98 5.94 -3.24
C ALA A 677 43.38 6.54 -3.07
N ALA A 678 44.34 6.02 -3.82
CA ALA A 678 45.63 6.65 -4.05
C ALA A 678 45.60 7.35 -5.42
N VAL A 679 45.60 8.67 -5.32
CA VAL A 679 45.95 9.74 -6.26
C VAL A 679 46.69 9.34 -7.55
N ASP A 680 46.22 9.93 -8.65
CA ASP A 680 46.75 9.96 -10.02
C ASP A 680 48.28 10.00 -10.17
N ARG A 681 48.79 9.29 -11.19
CA ARG A 681 49.79 9.82 -12.13
C ARG A 681 49.61 9.25 -13.54
N GLU A 682 49.73 10.16 -14.50
CA GLU A 682 49.50 10.08 -15.94
C GLU A 682 50.44 9.14 -16.73
N ALA A 683 49.94 8.79 -17.92
CA ALA A 683 50.60 8.63 -19.22
C ALA A 683 51.68 7.53 -19.39
N ASP A 684 51.48 6.56 -20.30
CA ASP A 684 51.74 6.76 -21.73
C ASP A 684 51.56 5.46 -22.57
N THR A 685 50.90 5.63 -23.72
CA THR A 685 51.11 4.99 -25.04
C THR A 685 51.14 3.46 -25.28
N VAL A 686 50.20 3.07 -26.16
CA VAL A 686 50.35 2.26 -27.42
C VAL A 686 50.04 0.74 -27.39
N PRO A 687 49.42 0.21 -28.46
CA PRO A 687 48.49 -0.93 -28.39
C PRO A 687 48.94 -2.22 -29.11
N THR A 688 48.22 -3.31 -28.81
CA THR A 688 48.08 -4.61 -29.53
C THR A 688 49.28 -5.58 -29.56
N PRO A 689 49.12 -6.90 -29.92
CA PRO A 689 47.94 -7.76 -30.09
C PRO A 689 48.04 -9.15 -29.37
N HIS A 690 46.96 -9.94 -29.48
CA HIS A 690 46.90 -11.40 -29.24
C HIS A 690 48.11 -12.20 -29.74
N PRO A 691 48.38 -13.36 -29.11
CA PRO A 691 48.67 -14.54 -29.94
C PRO A 691 47.87 -15.78 -29.54
N ALA A 692 47.60 -16.54 -30.59
CA ALA A 692 46.97 -17.84 -30.61
C ALA A 692 47.87 -18.96 -30.05
N ARG A 693 47.20 -20.01 -29.59
CA ARG A 693 47.54 -21.45 -29.68
C ARG A 693 49.03 -21.82 -29.72
N THR A 694 49.47 -22.50 -28.66
CA THR A 694 50.48 -23.56 -28.76
C THR A 694 50.13 -24.74 -27.85
N ARG A 695 50.04 -25.91 -28.49
CA ARG A 695 49.85 -27.24 -27.92
C ARG A 695 51.24 -27.79 -27.59
N PRO A 696 51.50 -28.38 -26.41
CA PRO A 696 52.64 -29.27 -26.24
C PRO A 696 52.23 -30.75 -26.36
N PRO A 697 53.18 -31.63 -26.70
CA PRO A 697 52.91 -32.99 -27.16
C PRO A 697 52.67 -33.97 -26.01
N ALA A 698 52.07 -35.10 -26.38
CA ALA A 698 51.81 -36.25 -25.53
C ALA A 698 53.10 -37.05 -25.30
N ASP A 699 53.33 -37.49 -24.06
CA ASP A 699 53.89 -38.83 -23.80
C ASP A 699 53.66 -39.29 -22.35
N GLY A 700 53.39 -40.59 -22.20
CA GLY A 700 53.84 -41.35 -21.03
C GLY A 700 52.91 -41.53 -19.82
N ALA A 701 51.93 -42.44 -19.94
CA ALA A 701 51.54 -43.44 -18.93
C ALA A 701 51.40 -43.04 -17.44
N ARG A 702 50.15 -42.89 -16.98
CA ARG A 702 49.55 -43.56 -15.81
C ARG A 702 48.08 -43.14 -15.73
N ARG A 703 47.14 -44.09 -15.87
CA ARG A 703 45.71 -43.88 -15.58
C ARG A 703 45.56 -43.43 -14.11
N PRO A 704 45.10 -42.21 -13.81
CA PRO A 704 44.40 -41.95 -12.56
C PRO A 704 42.94 -42.38 -12.78
N ALA A 705 42.31 -42.91 -11.74
CA ALA A 705 40.90 -43.25 -11.74
C ALA A 705 40.06 -42.06 -12.26
N GLU A 706 39.00 -42.36 -13.02
CA GLU A 706 37.95 -41.41 -13.34
C GLU A 706 37.59 -40.61 -12.07
N PRO A 707 37.72 -39.28 -12.06
CA PRO A 707 37.16 -38.51 -10.97
C PRO A 707 35.65 -38.78 -10.97
N PRO A 708 35.02 -38.97 -9.79
CA PRO A 708 33.57 -39.09 -9.73
C PRO A 708 32.96 -37.90 -10.47
N PRO A 709 31.79 -38.06 -11.13
CA PRO A 709 31.19 -37.01 -11.93
C PRO A 709 31.19 -35.73 -11.08
N THR A 710 31.87 -34.70 -11.57
CA THR A 710 31.92 -33.40 -10.93
C THR A 710 30.49 -32.91 -10.87
N VAL A 711 29.90 -33.05 -9.69
CA VAL A 711 28.54 -32.65 -9.41
C VAL A 711 28.48 -31.15 -9.60
N THR A 712 27.87 -30.73 -10.71
CA THR A 712 27.60 -29.31 -10.95
C THR A 712 26.63 -28.88 -9.83
N PRO A 713 26.97 -27.90 -8.99
CA PRO A 713 26.02 -27.39 -8.00
C PRO A 713 24.74 -26.91 -8.71
N PRO A 714 23.57 -27.05 -8.08
CA PRO A 714 22.31 -26.55 -8.65
C PRO A 714 22.45 -25.07 -9.03
N ARG A 715 21.94 -24.69 -10.22
CA ARG A 715 22.05 -23.31 -10.72
C ARG A 715 21.36 -22.34 -9.73
N PRO A 716 21.99 -21.19 -9.38
CA PRO A 716 21.48 -20.27 -8.36
C PRO A 716 20.07 -19.73 -8.67
N GLU A 717 19.76 -19.52 -9.95
CA GLU A 717 18.43 -19.12 -10.42
C GLU A 717 17.32 -20.11 -10.04
N ARG A 718 17.61 -21.43 -10.10
CA ARG A 718 16.65 -22.48 -9.75
C ARG A 718 16.40 -22.58 -8.25
N GLN A 719 17.41 -22.29 -7.44
CA GLN A 719 17.27 -22.22 -5.99
C GLN A 719 16.47 -20.97 -5.56
N ALA A 720 16.70 -19.84 -6.21
CA ALA A 720 15.89 -18.63 -5.98
C ALA A 720 14.41 -18.88 -6.30
N ASP A 721 14.12 -19.56 -7.42
CA ASP A 721 12.76 -19.94 -7.78
C ASP A 721 12.12 -20.91 -6.76
N ALA A 722 12.87 -21.91 -6.29
CA ALA A 722 12.41 -22.83 -5.25
C ALA A 722 12.11 -22.13 -3.91
N LEU A 723 12.89 -21.11 -3.53
CA LEU A 723 12.63 -20.28 -2.34
C LEU A 723 11.40 -19.41 -2.52
N TRP A 724 11.17 -18.89 -3.73
CA TRP A 724 9.93 -18.19 -4.06
C TRP A 724 8.72 -19.12 -3.88
N TRP A 725 8.76 -20.34 -4.44
CA TRP A 725 7.70 -21.34 -4.29
C TRP A 725 7.42 -21.67 -2.82
N ALA A 726 8.46 -21.95 -2.04
CA ALA A 726 8.30 -22.26 -0.61
C ALA A 726 7.67 -21.09 0.16
N GLY A 727 8.15 -19.86 -0.06
CA GLY A 727 7.65 -18.68 0.62
C GLY A 727 6.22 -18.35 0.22
N HIS A 728 5.91 -18.39 -1.08
CA HIS A 728 4.59 -18.10 -1.61
C HIS A 728 3.55 -19.12 -1.13
N LEU A 729 3.84 -20.43 -1.19
CA LEU A 729 2.91 -21.46 -0.71
C LEU A 729 2.64 -21.34 0.80
N VAL A 730 3.67 -21.08 1.61
CA VAL A 730 3.49 -20.86 3.06
C VAL A 730 2.63 -19.62 3.32
N GLN A 731 2.92 -18.51 2.64
CA GLN A 731 2.18 -17.26 2.77
C GLN A 731 0.70 -17.43 2.43
N GLU A 732 0.41 -17.99 1.26
CA GLU A 732 -0.97 -18.14 0.77
C GLU A 732 -1.79 -19.14 1.58
N VAL A 733 -1.17 -20.21 2.11
CA VAL A 733 -1.86 -21.15 3.00
C VAL A 733 -2.16 -20.49 4.35
N LEU A 734 -1.21 -19.75 4.94
CA LEU A 734 -1.41 -19.07 6.22
C LEU A 734 -2.48 -17.98 6.16
N LEU A 735 -2.62 -17.28 5.04
CA LEU A 735 -3.68 -16.27 4.85
C LEU A 735 -5.10 -16.86 4.76
N ARG A 736 -5.24 -18.18 4.47
CA ARG A 736 -6.55 -18.84 4.29
C ARG A 736 -6.91 -19.82 5.40
N ALA A 737 -5.91 -20.53 5.93
CA ALA A 737 -6.08 -21.52 6.96
C ALA A 737 -4.86 -21.53 7.89
N PRO A 738 -4.67 -20.47 8.69
CA PRO A 738 -3.57 -20.41 9.65
C PRO A 738 -3.79 -21.50 10.72
N GLY A 739 -2.87 -22.46 10.79
CA GLY A 739 -2.74 -23.29 11.98
C GLY A 739 -2.19 -22.45 13.15
N PRO A 740 -2.36 -22.86 14.41
CA PRO A 740 -1.92 -22.06 15.56
C PRO A 740 -0.41 -22.04 15.78
N GLU A 741 0.31 -23.11 15.40
CA GLU A 741 1.73 -23.28 15.74
C GLU A 741 2.68 -22.66 14.72
N LEU A 742 2.41 -22.86 13.43
CA LEU A 742 3.30 -22.46 12.34
C LEU A 742 3.54 -20.93 12.26
N PRO A 743 2.52 -20.06 12.42
CA PRO A 743 2.73 -18.61 12.44
C PRO A 743 3.69 -18.18 13.56
N ARG A 744 3.63 -18.81 14.75
CA ARG A 744 4.55 -18.50 15.86
C ARG A 744 5.98 -18.89 15.53
N GLU A 745 6.18 -20.06 14.94
CA GLU A 745 7.50 -20.52 14.50
C GLU A 745 8.09 -19.57 13.43
N LEU A 746 7.30 -19.21 12.44
CA LEU A 746 7.69 -18.26 11.39
C LEU A 746 7.99 -16.87 11.97
N ALA A 747 7.18 -16.37 12.91
CA ALA A 747 7.39 -15.10 13.58
C ALA A 747 8.74 -15.07 14.32
N GLY A 748 9.07 -16.15 15.03
CA GLY A 748 10.38 -16.29 15.69
C GLY A 748 11.55 -16.24 14.71
N ARG A 749 11.44 -16.93 13.57
CA ARG A 749 12.49 -16.93 12.53
C ARG A 749 12.66 -15.57 11.87
N VAL A 750 11.56 -14.89 11.55
CA VAL A 750 11.57 -13.51 11.00
C VAL A 750 12.20 -12.56 12.01
N ALA A 751 11.83 -12.65 13.29
CA ALA A 751 12.37 -11.80 14.34
C ALA A 751 13.89 -11.98 14.50
N VAL A 752 14.37 -13.22 14.63
CA VAL A 752 15.81 -13.52 14.73
C VAL A 752 16.56 -12.97 13.53
N ARG A 753 16.07 -13.24 12.31
CA ARG A 753 16.75 -12.84 11.08
C ARG A 753 16.73 -11.32 10.87
N ALA A 754 15.67 -10.64 11.25
CA ALA A 754 15.56 -9.19 11.18
C ALA A 754 16.53 -8.52 12.17
N VAL A 755 16.60 -9.03 13.41
CA VAL A 755 17.56 -8.55 14.42
C VAL A 755 19.00 -8.70 13.93
N GLU A 756 19.36 -9.86 13.35
CA GLU A 756 20.69 -10.06 12.73
C GLU A 756 21.03 -9.03 11.64
N ARG A 757 20.02 -8.52 10.93
CA ARG A 757 20.16 -7.56 9.83
C ARG A 757 19.93 -6.11 10.23
N GLY A 758 19.71 -5.83 11.52
CA GLY A 758 19.48 -4.47 12.04
C GLY A 758 18.07 -3.92 11.79
N GLY A 759 17.10 -4.80 11.55
CA GLY A 759 15.69 -4.47 11.34
C GLY A 759 15.08 -5.17 10.12
N PHE A 760 13.75 -5.30 10.11
CA PHE A 760 13.02 -5.88 8.99
C PHE A 760 13.02 -4.94 7.77
N THR A 761 13.37 -5.47 6.61
CA THR A 761 13.21 -4.82 5.29
C THR A 761 12.83 -5.87 4.26
N ALA A 762 11.91 -5.57 3.34
CA ALA A 762 11.44 -6.55 2.35
C ALA A 762 12.60 -7.12 1.52
N ASP A 763 13.42 -6.25 0.91
CA ASP A 763 14.57 -6.67 0.08
C ASP A 763 15.68 -7.31 0.93
N GLY A 764 15.93 -6.71 2.10
CA GLY A 764 16.97 -7.13 3.01
C GLY A 764 16.61 -8.34 3.86
N MET A 765 15.50 -9.05 3.62
CA MET A 765 15.17 -10.30 4.32
C MET A 765 15.21 -11.53 3.41
N GLY A 766 15.48 -11.35 2.11
CA GLY A 766 15.47 -12.44 1.13
C GLY A 766 14.10 -13.12 1.08
N PRO A 767 14.01 -14.46 1.07
CA PRO A 767 12.74 -15.18 0.99
C PRO A 767 11.74 -14.86 2.11
N LEU A 768 12.23 -14.42 3.28
CA LEU A 768 11.41 -14.05 4.43
C LEU A 768 10.82 -12.62 4.31
N GLY A 769 11.26 -11.82 3.33
CA GLY A 769 10.79 -10.45 3.13
C GLY A 769 9.30 -10.32 2.80
N ARG A 770 8.66 -11.41 2.37
CA ARG A 770 7.21 -11.49 2.14
C ARG A 770 6.37 -11.49 3.42
N PHE A 771 6.98 -11.75 4.58
CA PHE A 771 6.30 -11.83 5.88
C PHE A 771 6.47 -10.54 6.69
N GLY A 772 6.17 -9.40 6.06
CA GLY A 772 6.19 -8.08 6.68
C GLY A 772 4.92 -7.73 7.46
N PRO A 773 4.83 -6.52 8.04
CA PRO A 773 3.75 -6.13 8.95
C PRO A 773 2.34 -6.38 8.40
N SER A 774 2.09 -6.00 7.14
CA SER A 774 0.79 -6.19 6.48
C SER A 774 0.36 -7.66 6.33
N PHE A 775 1.31 -8.60 6.23
CA PHE A 775 1.00 -10.03 6.18
C PHE A 775 0.44 -10.51 7.53
N TRP A 776 1.07 -10.13 8.64
CA TRP A 776 0.67 -10.55 9.97
C TRP A 776 -0.70 -9.98 10.38
N SER A 777 -0.98 -8.73 9.97
CA SER A 777 -2.30 -8.11 10.19
C SER A 777 -3.42 -8.77 9.40
N ALA A 778 -3.11 -9.31 8.22
CA ALA A 778 -4.06 -9.95 7.32
C ALA A 778 -4.39 -11.41 7.70
N LEU A 779 -3.72 -12.00 8.69
CA LEU A 779 -4.02 -13.37 9.14
C LEU A 779 -5.44 -13.43 9.73
N PRO A 780 -6.28 -14.42 9.35
CA PRO A 780 -7.62 -14.59 9.90
C PRO A 780 -7.56 -15.27 11.28
N LEU A 781 -6.92 -14.59 12.23
CA LEU A 781 -6.77 -15.01 13.63
C LEU A 781 -7.48 -14.01 14.55
N PRO A 782 -7.96 -14.45 15.73
CA PRO A 782 -8.46 -13.55 16.77
C PRO A 782 -7.47 -12.41 17.08
N VAL A 783 -7.97 -11.24 17.46
CA VAL A 783 -7.11 -10.07 17.77
C VAL A 783 -6.03 -10.39 18.81
N PRO A 784 -6.32 -11.12 19.91
CA PRO A 784 -5.29 -11.47 20.90
C PRO A 784 -4.16 -12.32 20.31
N ASP A 785 -4.48 -13.30 19.46
CA ASP A 785 -3.48 -14.17 18.83
C ASP A 785 -2.60 -13.40 17.84
N ARG A 786 -3.18 -12.46 17.09
CA ARG A 786 -2.39 -11.57 16.21
C ARG A 786 -1.46 -10.68 17.00
N LEU A 787 -1.93 -10.11 18.12
CA LEU A 787 -1.09 -9.32 19.02
C LEU A 787 0.06 -10.16 19.59
N GLU A 788 -0.19 -11.41 20.00
CA GLU A 788 0.89 -12.30 20.46
C GLU A 788 1.95 -12.56 19.37
N LEU A 789 1.56 -12.69 18.10
CA LEU A 789 2.52 -12.78 16.99
C LEU A 789 3.31 -11.48 16.80
N LEU A 790 2.65 -10.32 16.86
CA LEU A 790 3.30 -9.01 16.77
C LEU A 790 4.26 -8.78 17.95
N ARG A 791 3.92 -9.23 19.17
CA ARG A 791 4.81 -9.24 20.34
C ARG A 791 6.11 -9.96 20.04
N VAL A 792 6.04 -11.13 19.40
CA VAL A 792 7.23 -11.91 19.02
C VAL A 792 8.08 -11.15 18.00
N LEU A 793 7.44 -10.44 17.07
CA LEU A 793 8.07 -9.71 15.96
C LEU A 793 8.57 -8.32 16.31
N LEU A 794 8.13 -7.71 17.41
CA LEU A 794 8.53 -6.34 17.79
C LEU A 794 10.05 -6.09 17.81
N PRO A 795 10.91 -7.01 18.28
CA PRO A 795 12.37 -6.85 18.16
C PRO A 795 12.88 -6.70 16.72
N ALA A 796 12.10 -7.11 15.72
CA ALA A 796 12.39 -6.92 14.30
C ALA A 796 12.19 -5.48 13.82
N ASP A 797 11.51 -4.63 14.59
CA ASP A 797 11.44 -3.20 14.30
C ASP A 797 12.85 -2.60 14.44
N GLY A 798 13.40 -2.17 13.30
CA GLY A 798 14.67 -1.46 13.26
C GLY A 798 14.55 -0.07 13.91
N PRO A 799 15.67 0.65 14.06
CA PRO A 799 15.66 1.99 14.62
C PRO A 799 14.73 2.92 13.84
N PRO A 800 14.14 3.93 14.49
CA PRO A 800 13.24 4.85 13.81
C PRO A 800 13.98 5.61 12.70
N ALA A 801 13.83 5.15 11.46
CA ALA A 801 14.40 5.80 10.29
C ALA A 801 13.52 6.99 9.86
N ARG A 802 14.14 8.04 9.30
CA ARG A 802 13.41 9.09 8.57
C ARG A 802 12.86 8.51 7.27
N GLY A 803 11.65 7.95 7.30
CA GLY A 803 10.92 7.40 6.16
C GLY A 803 9.86 6.37 6.54
N GLU A 804 8.83 6.22 5.71
CA GLU A 804 7.69 5.29 5.80
C GLU A 804 8.12 3.81 5.66
N ARG A 805 8.93 3.31 6.58
CA ARG A 805 9.12 1.85 6.69
C ARG A 805 7.97 1.30 7.52
N PRO A 806 7.21 0.31 7.03
CA PRO A 806 6.15 -0.30 7.82
C PRO A 806 6.76 -1.01 9.03
N ARG A 807 6.21 -0.75 10.22
CA ARG A 807 6.65 -1.35 11.49
C ARG A 807 5.59 -2.30 12.05
N PHE A 808 6.03 -3.30 12.81
CA PHE A 808 5.13 -4.21 13.51
C PHE A 808 4.38 -3.49 14.64
N LEU A 809 5.00 -2.50 15.28
CA LEU A 809 4.34 -1.66 16.28
C LEU A 809 3.17 -0.84 15.70
N ASP A 810 3.27 -0.37 14.45
CA ASP A 810 2.21 0.42 13.81
C ASP A 810 0.94 -0.43 13.57
N GLU A 811 1.13 -1.71 13.25
CA GLU A 811 0.05 -2.68 13.11
C GLU A 811 -0.62 -2.99 14.46
N ALA A 812 0.16 -3.12 15.54
CA ALA A 812 -0.39 -3.26 16.89
C ALA A 812 -1.21 -2.02 17.28
N ALA A 813 -0.75 -0.83 16.91
CA ALA A 813 -1.47 0.42 17.11
C ALA A 813 -2.79 0.45 16.31
N ALA A 814 -2.80 -0.07 15.08
CA ALA A 814 -4.00 -0.17 14.26
C ALA A 814 -5.03 -1.14 14.87
N LEU A 815 -4.59 -2.30 15.36
CA LEU A 815 -5.46 -3.27 16.05
C LEU A 815 -6.05 -2.69 17.34
N LEU A 816 -5.25 -1.97 18.14
CA LEU A 816 -5.74 -1.29 19.34
C LEU A 816 -6.83 -0.26 19.03
N ARG A 817 -6.68 0.52 17.96
CA ARG A 817 -7.70 1.50 17.55
C ARG A 817 -8.98 0.85 17.04
N ALA A 818 -8.87 -0.27 16.32
CA ALA A 818 -10.01 -0.96 15.73
C ALA A 818 -10.77 -1.83 16.75
N HIS A 819 -10.06 -2.49 17.67
CA HIS A 819 -10.62 -3.49 18.59
C HIS A 819 -10.08 -3.31 20.03
N PRO A 820 -10.36 -2.17 20.69
CA PRO A 820 -9.75 -1.86 21.99
C PRO A 820 -10.05 -2.90 23.07
N ALA A 821 -11.29 -3.41 23.15
CA ALA A 821 -11.69 -4.37 24.18
C ALA A 821 -10.87 -5.69 24.15
N GLU A 822 -10.51 -6.18 22.97
CA GLU A 822 -9.70 -7.39 22.80
C GLU A 822 -8.19 -7.09 22.91
N ALA A 823 -7.77 -5.90 22.47
CA ALA A 823 -6.35 -5.53 22.41
C ALA A 823 -5.75 -5.14 23.76
N LEU A 824 -6.52 -4.46 24.62
CA LEU A 824 -6.04 -3.92 25.89
C LEU A 824 -5.51 -5.03 26.84
N PRO A 825 -6.25 -6.13 27.11
CA PRO A 825 -5.74 -7.20 27.96
C PRO A 825 -4.51 -7.89 27.36
N ALA A 826 -4.49 -8.10 26.04
CA ALA A 826 -3.36 -8.72 25.36
C ALA A 826 -2.08 -7.86 25.48
N LEU A 827 -2.18 -6.54 25.26
CA LEU A 827 -1.04 -5.61 25.41
C LEU A 827 -0.56 -5.51 26.85
N CYS A 828 -1.44 -5.56 27.85
CA CYS A 828 -1.02 -5.61 29.25
C CYS A 828 -0.22 -6.89 29.56
N GLY A 829 -0.52 -8.00 28.87
CA GLY A 829 0.26 -9.23 28.95
C GLY A 829 1.72 -9.08 28.48
N TRP A 830 2.07 -8.00 27.75
CA TRP A 830 3.42 -7.75 27.25
C TRP A 830 4.35 -7.14 28.29
N PHE A 831 3.82 -6.68 29.44
CA PHE A 831 4.59 -6.00 30.48
C PHE A 831 5.70 -6.84 31.12
N THR A 832 5.71 -8.15 30.91
CA THR A 832 6.77 -9.06 31.38
C THR A 832 7.83 -9.34 30.31
N ASP A 833 7.73 -8.74 29.13
CA ASP A 833 8.61 -9.00 27.99
C ASP A 833 9.74 -7.98 27.89
N ASP A 834 10.88 -8.31 28.51
CA ASP A 834 12.08 -7.48 28.54
C ASP A 834 12.99 -7.62 27.30
N ARG A 835 12.52 -8.27 26.23
CA ARG A 835 13.33 -8.41 25.01
C ARG A 835 13.65 -7.02 24.44
N PRO A 836 14.92 -6.73 24.09
CA PRO A 836 15.33 -5.42 23.60
C PRO A 836 14.83 -5.17 22.17
N LEU A 837 14.45 -3.93 21.89
CA LEU A 837 14.12 -3.45 20.54
C LEU A 837 15.37 -2.92 19.84
N GLY A 838 15.35 -2.89 18.50
CA GLY A 838 16.48 -2.42 17.69
C GLY A 838 16.78 -0.94 17.90
N THR A 839 17.80 -0.62 18.71
CA THR A 839 18.30 0.76 18.88
C THR A 839 19.40 1.03 17.88
N GLY A 840 19.34 2.18 17.19
CA GLY A 840 20.46 2.70 16.41
C GLY A 840 21.65 3.01 17.33
N PRO A 841 22.82 3.40 16.78
CA PRO A 841 23.98 3.68 17.61
C PRO A 841 23.69 4.87 18.55
N LEU A 842 23.60 4.55 19.86
CA LEU A 842 23.48 5.41 21.06
C LEU A 842 22.13 6.10 21.35
N PRO A 843 21.31 5.57 22.28
CA PRO A 843 20.52 6.41 23.17
C PRO A 843 21.42 7.02 24.27
N PRO A 844 21.13 8.25 24.75
CA PRO A 844 21.80 8.80 25.92
C PRO A 844 21.53 7.93 27.15
N ALA A 845 22.60 7.52 27.84
CA ALA A 845 22.63 6.90 29.17
C ALA A 845 21.55 5.82 29.47
N GLY A 846 21.84 4.56 29.14
CA GLY A 846 21.32 3.40 29.89
C GLY A 846 19.85 2.98 29.68
N ILE A 847 19.01 3.74 28.96
CA ILE A 847 17.61 3.34 28.70
C ILE A 847 17.57 2.33 27.55
N ARG A 848 17.33 1.05 27.89
CA ARG A 848 17.05 -0.01 26.91
C ARG A 848 15.56 0.01 26.57
N LEU A 849 15.23 0.22 25.28
CA LEU A 849 13.85 0.07 24.81
C LEU A 849 13.51 -1.43 24.76
N THR A 850 12.44 -1.84 25.44
CA THR A 850 11.96 -3.22 25.50
C THR A 850 10.57 -3.35 24.89
N VAL A 851 10.13 -4.59 24.64
CA VAL A 851 8.74 -4.88 24.22
C VAL A 851 7.75 -4.35 25.27
N ALA A 852 8.01 -4.58 26.56
CA ALA A 852 7.21 -4.04 27.66
C ALA A 852 7.12 -2.50 27.63
N GLY A 853 8.25 -1.81 27.43
CA GLY A 853 8.28 -0.35 27.31
C GLY A 853 7.53 0.17 26.09
N ALA A 854 7.59 -0.54 24.95
CA ALA A 854 6.78 -0.20 23.78
C ALA A 854 5.28 -0.40 24.01
N ALA A 855 4.88 -1.44 24.75
CA ALA A 855 3.48 -1.65 25.15
C ALA A 855 2.97 -0.50 26.03
N GLN A 856 3.73 -0.12 27.07
CA GLN A 856 3.39 1.02 27.92
C GLN A 856 3.25 2.31 27.10
N ALA A 857 4.22 2.61 26.23
CA ALA A 857 4.20 3.79 25.38
C ALA A 857 2.98 3.79 24.41
N LEU A 858 2.66 2.63 23.83
CA LEU A 858 1.52 2.47 22.94
C LEU A 858 0.19 2.71 23.66
N LEU A 859 0.01 2.09 24.83
CA LEU A 859 -1.18 2.25 25.67
C LEU A 859 -1.33 3.69 26.17
N HIS A 860 -0.23 4.35 26.57
CA HIS A 860 -0.25 5.75 26.97
C HIS A 860 -0.60 6.68 25.80
N THR A 861 -0.01 6.46 24.63
CA THR A 861 -0.25 7.26 23.42
C THR A 861 -1.71 7.16 22.97
N HIS A 862 -2.30 5.96 23.03
CA HIS A 862 -3.69 5.69 22.63
C HIS A 862 -4.68 5.63 23.80
N ARG A 863 -4.32 6.15 24.99
CA ARG A 863 -5.13 6.07 26.22
C ARG A 863 -6.57 6.55 26.09
N ARG A 864 -6.83 7.47 25.14
CA ARG A 864 -8.16 8.08 24.92
C ARG A 864 -9.11 7.23 24.08
N VAL A 865 -8.65 6.14 23.47
CA VAL A 865 -9.50 5.28 22.63
C VAL A 865 -10.58 4.59 23.47
N ALA A 866 -10.19 4.02 24.62
CA ALA A 866 -11.09 3.33 25.55
C ALA A 866 -10.54 3.41 26.98
N VAL A 867 -10.47 4.63 27.54
CA VAL A 867 -9.79 4.90 28.82
C VAL A 867 -10.37 4.09 29.99
N ASP A 868 -11.69 3.89 30.02
CA ASP A 868 -12.37 3.17 31.09
C ASP A 868 -12.09 1.66 31.07
N ASP A 869 -11.92 1.08 29.88
CA ASP A 869 -11.52 -0.32 29.68
C ASP A 869 -10.02 -0.52 29.90
N LEU A 870 -9.20 0.49 29.55
CA LEU A 870 -7.76 0.48 29.81
C LEU A 870 -7.48 0.40 31.31
N MET A 871 -8.13 1.23 32.13
CA MET A 871 -7.96 1.18 33.59
C MET A 871 -8.36 -0.19 34.15
N GLU A 872 -9.44 -0.77 33.64
CA GLU A 872 -9.89 -2.10 34.04
C GLU A 872 -8.85 -3.18 33.69
N ALA A 873 -8.30 -3.15 32.47
CA ALA A 873 -7.26 -4.08 32.04
C ALA A 873 -5.96 -3.93 32.84
N LEU A 874 -5.56 -2.70 33.19
CA LEU A 874 -4.34 -2.43 33.98
C LEU A 874 -4.45 -2.97 35.41
N VAL A 875 -5.58 -2.76 36.08
CA VAL A 875 -5.82 -3.31 37.43
C VAL A 875 -5.86 -4.84 37.41
N VAL A 876 -6.46 -5.45 36.38
CA VAL A 876 -6.43 -6.91 36.20
C VAL A 876 -5.00 -7.42 36.02
N ALA A 877 -4.16 -6.70 35.28
CA ALA A 877 -2.80 -7.13 35.00
C ALA A 877 -1.91 -7.15 36.26
N GLY A 878 -2.05 -6.15 37.14
CA GLY A 878 -1.40 -6.10 38.45
C GLY A 878 0.14 -6.15 38.42
N GLN A 879 0.76 -5.76 37.29
CA GLN A 879 2.21 -5.75 37.12
C GLN A 879 2.77 -4.36 37.47
N PRO A 880 4.05 -4.23 37.90
CA PRO A 880 4.67 -2.92 38.19
C PRO A 880 4.56 -1.91 37.03
N ALA A 881 4.71 -2.38 35.79
CA ALA A 881 4.56 -1.55 34.60
C ALA A 881 3.11 -1.04 34.40
N ALA A 882 2.11 -1.81 34.84
CA ALA A 882 0.71 -1.39 34.82
C ALA A 882 0.45 -0.32 35.89
N ASP A 883 1.05 -0.48 37.07
CA ASP A 883 0.96 0.50 38.16
C ASP A 883 1.63 1.83 37.81
N GLU A 884 2.77 1.79 37.12
CA GLU A 884 3.41 2.99 36.57
C GLU A 884 2.49 3.73 35.59
N LEU A 885 1.84 3.00 34.69
CA LEU A 885 0.92 3.60 33.72
C LEU A 885 -0.36 4.13 34.40
N LEU A 886 -0.92 3.42 35.37
CA LEU A 886 -2.03 3.92 36.19
C LEU A 886 -1.62 5.17 36.97
N GLY A 887 -0.39 5.24 37.47
CA GLY A 887 0.20 6.42 38.09
C GLY A 887 0.29 7.60 37.12
N ALA A 888 0.71 7.38 35.87
CA ALA A 888 0.70 8.43 34.85
C ALA A 888 -0.73 8.90 34.49
N LEU A 889 -1.69 7.97 34.42
CA LEU A 889 -3.09 8.28 34.13
C LEU A 889 -3.78 9.08 35.24
N VAL A 890 -3.35 8.93 36.49
CA VAL A 890 -3.81 9.77 37.62
C VAL A 890 -3.56 11.26 37.35
N GLU A 891 -2.44 11.59 36.71
CA GLU A 891 -2.10 12.99 36.37
C GLU A 891 -2.74 13.43 35.06
N ASP A 892 -2.68 12.58 34.03
CA ASP A 892 -3.08 12.92 32.66
C ASP A 892 -4.61 12.90 32.45
N GLU A 893 -5.33 11.99 33.12
CA GLU A 893 -6.77 11.75 32.93
C GLU A 893 -7.51 11.54 34.29
N PRO A 894 -7.41 12.49 35.26
CA PRO A 894 -7.89 12.32 36.63
C PRO A 894 -9.39 12.03 36.73
N SER A 895 -10.21 12.62 35.85
CA SER A 895 -11.66 12.38 35.83
C SER A 895 -12.01 10.94 35.43
N ALA A 896 -11.22 10.31 34.55
CA ALA A 896 -11.42 8.91 34.20
C ALA A 896 -11.09 8.01 35.41
N VAL A 897 -9.96 8.27 36.07
CA VAL A 897 -9.57 7.54 37.28
C VAL A 897 -10.63 7.65 38.38
N CYS A 898 -11.24 8.83 38.58
CA CYS A 898 -12.32 8.98 39.56
C CYS A 898 -13.54 8.10 39.26
N ARG A 899 -13.95 7.98 37.98
CA ARG A 899 -15.02 7.05 37.58
C ARG A 899 -14.63 5.59 37.79
N ALA A 900 -13.39 5.22 37.51
CA ALA A 900 -12.91 3.87 37.74
C ALA A 900 -12.87 3.52 39.23
N VAL A 901 -12.35 4.42 40.06
CA VAL A 901 -12.31 4.28 41.52
C VAL A 901 -13.72 4.11 42.11
N ASP A 902 -14.69 4.90 41.65
CA ASP A 902 -16.09 4.74 42.07
C ASP A 902 -16.66 3.37 41.66
N ARG A 903 -16.46 2.93 40.41
CA ARG A 903 -16.85 1.58 39.97
C ARG A 903 -16.20 0.48 40.82
N TRP A 904 -14.89 0.56 41.05
CA TRP A 904 -14.14 -0.44 41.80
C TRP A 904 -14.54 -0.50 43.28
N ALA A 905 -14.84 0.64 43.91
CA ALA A 905 -15.33 0.67 45.30
C ALA A 905 -16.68 -0.04 45.46
N HIS A 906 -17.52 -0.03 44.43
CA HIS A 906 -18.81 -0.71 44.41
C HIS A 906 -18.75 -2.18 43.96
N ASP A 907 -17.60 -2.67 43.48
CA ASP A 907 -17.42 -4.08 43.10
C ASP A 907 -17.53 -5.02 44.32
N GLU A 908 -17.72 -6.31 44.09
CA GLU A 908 -17.78 -7.32 45.16
C GLU A 908 -16.39 -7.85 45.54
N ARG A 909 -15.42 -7.78 44.61
CA ARG A 909 -14.09 -8.35 44.79
C ARG A 909 -13.15 -7.43 45.59
N GLN A 910 -12.38 -8.00 46.51
CA GLN A 910 -11.54 -7.26 47.45
C GLN A 910 -10.33 -6.56 46.78
N ASP A 911 -9.76 -7.16 45.73
CA ASP A 911 -8.69 -6.56 44.92
C ASP A 911 -9.12 -5.21 44.32
N ARG A 912 -10.41 -5.05 43.99
CA ARG A 912 -10.97 -3.81 43.48
C ARG A 912 -11.10 -2.74 44.55
N HIS A 913 -11.39 -3.11 45.79
CA HIS A 913 -11.41 -2.14 46.88
C HIS A 913 -9.99 -1.64 47.19
N VAL A 914 -8.99 -2.53 47.12
CA VAL A 914 -7.58 -2.15 47.26
C VAL A 914 -7.19 -1.14 46.16
N ALA A 915 -7.51 -1.43 44.89
CA ALA A 915 -7.25 -0.53 43.78
C ALA A 915 -7.99 0.82 43.93
N ALA A 916 -9.26 0.80 44.33
CA ALA A 916 -10.05 2.00 44.59
C ALA A 916 -9.44 2.87 45.69
N ALA A 917 -8.97 2.24 46.77
CA ALA A 917 -8.35 2.93 47.90
C ALA A 917 -7.01 3.58 47.51
N ASP A 918 -6.13 2.84 46.84
CA ASP A 918 -4.80 3.34 46.46
C ASP A 918 -4.89 4.42 45.37
N TYR A 919 -5.54 4.12 44.24
CA TYR A 919 -5.65 5.07 43.13
C TYR A 919 -6.58 6.23 43.43
N GLY A 920 -7.61 6.05 44.27
CA GLY A 920 -8.45 7.14 44.75
C GLY A 920 -7.66 8.15 45.59
N LEU A 921 -6.79 7.66 46.48
CA LEU A 921 -5.92 8.52 47.28
C LEU A 921 -4.89 9.26 46.41
N ARG A 922 -4.30 8.58 45.41
CA ARG A 922 -3.36 9.17 44.46
C ARG A 922 -4.03 10.18 43.51
N ALA A 923 -5.28 9.96 43.11
CA ALA A 923 -6.04 10.87 42.24
C ALA A 923 -6.50 12.15 42.95
N ALA A 924 -6.80 12.08 44.25
CA ALA A 924 -7.37 13.18 45.01
C ALA A 924 -6.66 14.55 44.90
N PRO A 925 -5.31 14.65 44.82
CA PRO A 925 -4.61 15.93 44.60
C PRO A 925 -4.81 16.54 43.20
N HIS A 926 -5.09 15.73 42.19
CA HIS A 926 -5.24 16.15 40.79
C HIS A 926 -6.67 16.57 40.44
N VAL A 927 -7.65 16.21 41.29
CA VAL A 927 -9.06 16.52 41.08
C VAL A 927 -9.39 18.00 41.29
N ARG A 928 -9.87 18.65 40.21
CA ARG A 928 -10.29 20.06 40.22
C ARG A 928 -11.80 20.26 40.10
N SER A 929 -12.53 19.31 39.50
CA SER A 929 -13.97 19.42 39.25
C SER A 929 -14.80 19.02 40.48
N GLY A 930 -16.02 19.56 40.60
CA GLY A 930 -16.98 19.15 41.63
C GLY A 930 -17.44 17.70 41.50
N PRO A 931 -17.86 17.24 40.31
CA PRO A 931 -18.32 15.86 40.09
C PRO A 931 -17.26 14.80 40.42
N ASP A 932 -15.99 15.03 40.06
CA ASP A 932 -14.93 14.07 40.35
C ASP A 932 -14.67 13.94 41.87
N ARG A 933 -14.77 15.04 42.63
CA ARG A 933 -14.70 14.98 44.10
C ARG A 933 -15.87 14.20 44.68
N GLU A 934 -17.04 14.32 44.08
CA GLU A 934 -18.23 13.60 44.49
C GLU A 934 -18.07 12.09 44.28
N LEU A 935 -17.52 11.66 43.14
CA LEU A 935 -17.19 10.26 42.87
C LEU A 935 -16.20 9.70 43.90
N LEU A 936 -15.09 10.40 44.18
CA LEU A 936 -14.13 9.97 45.21
C LEU A 936 -14.75 9.93 46.60
N ARG A 937 -15.66 10.86 46.91
CA ARG A 937 -16.40 10.88 48.18
C ARG A 937 -17.29 9.64 48.31
N TYR A 938 -18.06 9.31 47.29
CA TYR A 938 -18.92 8.12 47.30
C TYR A 938 -18.09 6.85 47.44
N ALA A 939 -17.03 6.70 46.64
CA ALA A 939 -16.10 5.59 46.74
C ALA A 939 -15.52 5.42 48.16
N ALA A 940 -15.03 6.51 48.77
CA ALA A 940 -14.47 6.49 50.11
C ALA A 940 -15.50 6.11 51.18
N LEU A 941 -16.74 6.59 51.07
CA LEU A 941 -17.82 6.25 52.00
C LEU A 941 -18.23 4.78 51.90
N VAL A 942 -18.22 4.20 50.68
CA VAL A 942 -18.49 2.78 50.46
C VAL A 942 -17.42 1.91 51.13
N ILE A 943 -16.15 2.25 50.96
CA ILE A 943 -15.02 1.54 51.60
C ILE A 943 -15.13 1.64 53.13
N LEU A 944 -15.45 2.81 53.69
CA LEU A 944 -15.61 2.99 55.13
C LEU A 944 -16.79 2.24 55.73
N ALA A 945 -17.87 2.06 54.96
CA ALA A 945 -19.06 1.34 55.42
C ALA A 945 -18.80 -0.16 55.59
N ARG A 946 -17.76 -0.71 54.95
CA ARG A 946 -17.44 -2.14 54.95
C ARG A 946 -16.44 -2.50 56.06
N PRO A 947 -16.82 -3.37 57.01
CA PRO A 947 -15.90 -3.79 58.09
C PRO A 947 -14.75 -4.68 57.62
N ALA A 948 -14.90 -5.38 56.49
CA ALA A 948 -13.86 -6.21 55.88
C ALA A 948 -12.67 -5.38 55.36
N ASP A 949 -12.92 -4.12 54.99
CA ASP A 949 -11.93 -3.22 54.38
C ASP A 949 -11.23 -2.31 55.39
N ARG A 950 -11.20 -2.69 56.69
CA ARG A 950 -10.58 -1.89 57.76
C ARG A 950 -9.13 -1.47 57.47
N GLY A 951 -8.37 -2.33 56.77
CA GLY A 951 -7.01 -2.00 56.34
C GLY A 951 -6.94 -0.84 55.33
N LEU A 952 -8.03 -0.55 54.61
CA LEU A 952 -8.13 0.49 53.58
C LEU A 952 -8.76 1.78 54.12
N HIS A 953 -9.24 1.79 55.36
CA HIS A 953 -9.93 2.93 55.97
C HIS A 953 -9.04 4.18 56.06
N GLY A 954 -7.73 4.01 56.24
CA GLY A 954 -6.76 5.12 56.19
C GLY A 954 -6.76 5.85 54.85
N ALA A 955 -6.74 5.11 53.74
CA ALA A 955 -6.79 5.68 52.40
C ALA A 955 -8.13 6.38 52.12
N ALA A 956 -9.25 5.78 52.53
CA ALA A 956 -10.58 6.38 52.39
C ALA A 956 -10.73 7.68 53.20
N LEU A 957 -10.21 7.71 54.45
CA LEU A 957 -10.15 8.93 55.25
C LEU A 957 -9.25 9.98 54.60
N GLY A 958 -8.15 9.57 53.97
CA GLY A 958 -7.26 10.46 53.22
C GLY A 958 -7.96 11.17 52.06
N MET A 959 -8.80 10.44 51.31
CA MET A 959 -9.65 11.03 50.25
C MET A 959 -10.64 12.06 50.82
N LEU A 960 -11.36 11.71 51.89
CA LEU A 960 -12.38 12.57 52.51
C LEU A 960 -11.81 13.81 53.21
N VAL A 961 -10.58 13.75 53.72
CA VAL A 961 -9.89 14.91 54.31
C VAL A 961 -9.45 15.89 53.23
N ARG A 962 -9.11 15.41 52.02
CA ARG A 962 -8.76 16.29 50.90
C ARG A 962 -9.98 17.03 50.35
N ASP A 963 -11.16 16.42 50.35
CA ASP A 963 -12.41 17.08 49.96
C ASP A 963 -12.86 18.14 51.00
N PRO A 964 -12.90 19.45 50.64
CA PRO A 964 -13.31 20.51 51.55
C PRO A 964 -14.71 20.32 52.15
N ALA A 965 -15.64 19.66 51.44
CA ALA A 965 -17.02 19.50 51.90
C ALA A 965 -17.16 18.49 53.05
N THR A 966 -16.25 17.51 53.15
CA THR A 966 -16.31 16.42 54.14
C THR A 966 -15.20 16.50 55.18
N ARG A 967 -14.19 17.34 54.95
CA ARG A 967 -12.98 17.46 55.78
C ARG A 967 -13.29 17.56 57.27
N ASP A 968 -14.13 18.49 57.68
CA ASP A 968 -14.41 18.79 59.09
C ASP A 968 -14.96 17.57 59.84
N ARG A 969 -15.81 16.79 59.16
CA ARG A 969 -16.44 15.59 59.73
C ARG A 969 -15.44 14.43 59.90
N HIS A 970 -14.53 14.26 58.96
CA HIS A 970 -13.67 13.07 58.88
C HIS A 970 -12.24 13.28 59.40
N LEU A 971 -11.80 14.53 59.55
CA LEU A 971 -10.46 14.86 60.05
C LEU A 971 -10.15 14.26 61.44
N PRO A 972 -11.05 14.26 62.45
CA PRO A 972 -10.75 13.64 63.74
C PRO A 972 -10.49 12.13 63.65
N ALA A 973 -11.17 11.42 62.73
CA ALA A 973 -10.92 10.01 62.49
C ALA A 973 -9.57 9.80 61.79
N ALA A 974 -9.26 10.60 60.76
CA ALA A 974 -7.96 10.55 60.08
C ALA A 974 -6.79 10.83 61.04
N LEU A 975 -6.90 11.81 61.93
CA LEU A 975 -5.85 12.11 62.92
C LEU A 975 -5.62 10.97 63.92
N ARG A 976 -6.66 10.21 64.28
CA ARG A 976 -6.51 9.02 65.13
C ARG A 976 -5.79 7.87 64.42
N HIS A 977 -6.15 7.60 63.17
CA HIS A 977 -5.46 6.60 62.34
C HIS A 977 -4.01 7.00 62.06
N PHE A 978 -3.78 8.29 61.79
CA PHE A 978 -2.43 8.84 61.69
C PHE A 978 -1.67 8.65 62.99
N ALA A 979 -2.23 8.96 64.17
CA ALA A 979 -1.55 8.70 65.43
C ALA A 979 -1.22 7.20 65.67
N ALA A 980 -2.04 6.30 65.12
CA ALA A 980 -1.85 4.85 65.19
C ALA A 980 -0.82 4.28 64.19
N GLY A 981 -0.25 5.09 63.31
CA GLY A 981 0.78 4.62 62.35
C GLY A 981 0.24 4.08 61.04
N ASP A 982 -0.98 4.45 60.63
CA ASP A 982 -1.56 4.05 59.35
C ASP A 982 -0.71 4.55 58.16
N ALA A 983 -0.21 3.62 57.33
CA ALA A 983 0.71 3.92 56.24
C ALA A 983 0.09 4.74 55.10
N HIS A 984 -1.24 4.69 54.93
CA HIS A 984 -1.94 5.44 53.88
C HIS A 984 -2.14 6.92 54.23
N LEU A 985 -2.05 7.28 55.52
CA LEU A 985 -2.20 8.66 55.99
C LEU A 985 -0.85 9.32 56.14
N THR A 986 -0.20 9.63 55.02
CA THR A 986 1.08 10.33 55.06
C THR A 986 0.91 11.78 55.54
N PRO A 987 1.97 12.41 56.08
CA PRO A 987 1.92 13.83 56.44
C PRO A 987 1.46 14.74 55.28
N ALA A 988 1.78 14.39 54.03
CA ALA A 988 1.33 15.14 52.85
C ALA A 988 -0.20 15.09 52.65
N VAL A 989 -0.86 13.99 53.02
CA VAL A 989 -2.33 13.86 52.95
C VAL A 989 -2.99 14.78 53.96
N LEU A 990 -2.52 14.77 55.21
CA LEU A 990 -3.04 15.66 56.26
C LEU A 990 -2.68 17.13 56.04
N GLY A 991 -1.57 17.39 55.33
CA GLY A 991 -1.15 18.73 54.95
C GLY A 991 -2.22 19.51 54.17
N ALA A 992 -3.09 18.82 53.43
CA ALA A 992 -4.21 19.45 52.72
C ALA A 992 -5.22 20.14 53.67
N ALA A 993 -5.30 19.71 54.93
CA ALA A 993 -6.19 20.32 55.92
C ALA A 993 -5.56 21.51 56.66
N LEU A 994 -4.23 21.74 56.56
CA LEU A 994 -3.50 22.76 57.33
C LEU A 994 -4.06 24.18 57.15
N GLY A 995 -4.52 24.53 55.94
CA GLY A 995 -5.11 25.85 55.68
C GLY A 995 -6.45 26.11 56.39
N THR A 996 -7.16 25.05 56.80
CA THR A 996 -8.48 25.13 57.43
C THR A 996 -8.49 24.71 58.90
N HIS A 997 -7.66 23.73 59.28
CA HIS A 997 -7.58 23.14 60.61
C HIS A 997 -6.13 23.12 61.13
N PRO A 998 -5.45 24.28 61.19
CA PRO A 998 -4.01 24.34 61.47
C PRO A 998 -3.64 23.73 62.82
N GLU A 999 -4.40 24.03 63.88
CA GLU A 999 -4.05 23.58 65.24
C GLU A 999 -4.10 22.06 65.40
N ALA A 1000 -5.14 21.42 64.85
CA ALA A 1000 -5.33 19.98 64.95
C ALA A 1000 -4.22 19.21 64.21
N VAL A 1001 -3.89 19.65 62.99
CA VAL A 1001 -2.85 19.00 62.17
C VAL A 1001 -1.44 19.27 62.71
N LEU A 1002 -1.13 20.52 63.09
CA LEU A 1002 0.17 20.86 63.67
C LEU A 1002 0.41 20.12 65.00
N THR A 1003 -0.63 19.91 65.81
CA THR A 1003 -0.54 19.10 67.04
C THR A 1003 -0.22 17.65 66.72
N ALA A 1004 -0.88 17.06 65.72
CA ALA A 1004 -0.61 15.69 65.29
C ALA A 1004 0.82 15.53 64.74
N PHE A 1005 1.30 16.49 63.94
CA PHE A 1005 2.68 16.52 63.46
C PHE A 1005 3.69 16.67 64.60
N ARG A 1006 3.42 17.54 65.58
CA ARG A 1006 4.26 17.69 66.78
C ARG A 1006 4.36 16.37 67.55
N ASN A 1007 3.24 15.67 67.75
CA ASN A 1007 3.23 14.39 68.44
C ASN A 1007 3.99 13.32 67.65
N ARG A 1008 3.90 13.31 66.32
CA ARG A 1008 4.66 12.41 65.45
C ARG A 1008 6.16 12.68 65.49
N LEU A 1009 6.57 13.95 65.44
CA LEU A 1009 7.97 14.37 65.53
C LEU A 1009 8.60 14.11 66.91
N ARG A 1010 7.79 13.98 67.96
CA ARG A 1010 8.24 13.67 69.33
C ARG A 1010 8.22 12.17 69.64
N ALA A 1011 7.57 11.36 68.82
CA ALA A 1011 7.61 9.91 68.95
C ALA A 1011 9.00 9.38 68.53
N PRO A 1012 9.50 8.28 69.12
CA PRO A 1012 10.70 7.60 68.64
C PRO A 1012 10.40 6.96 67.27
N ALA A 1013 10.41 7.77 66.21
CA ALA A 1013 10.00 7.39 64.87
C ALA A 1013 11.18 6.99 64.00
N ALA A 1014 10.91 6.19 62.97
CA ALA A 1014 11.86 5.93 61.88
C ALA A 1014 12.18 7.26 61.17
N ALA A 1015 13.44 7.44 60.74
CA ALA A 1015 13.92 8.69 60.14
C ALA A 1015 13.07 9.19 58.93
N ASP A 1016 12.40 8.28 58.23
CA ASP A 1016 11.55 8.58 57.07
C ASP A 1016 10.27 9.38 57.43
N ASP A 1017 9.70 9.15 58.62
CA ASP A 1017 8.49 9.86 59.06
C ASP A 1017 8.76 11.34 59.33
N THR A 1018 9.92 11.64 59.94
CA THR A 1018 10.37 13.01 60.21
C THR A 1018 10.59 13.78 58.91
N ALA A 1019 11.23 13.16 57.92
CA ALA A 1019 11.43 13.76 56.60
C ALA A 1019 10.09 14.07 55.92
N GLY A 1020 9.11 13.15 56.00
CA GLY A 1020 7.77 13.34 55.45
C GLY A 1020 7.00 14.50 56.10
N VAL A 1021 7.06 14.63 57.43
CA VAL A 1021 6.41 15.76 58.14
C VAL A 1021 7.07 17.09 57.76
N LEU A 1022 8.40 17.15 57.72
CA LEU A 1022 9.12 18.35 57.33
C LEU A 1022 8.83 18.74 55.87
N ALA A 1023 8.74 17.78 54.95
CA ALA A 1023 8.33 18.05 53.57
C ALA A 1023 6.90 18.60 53.47
N ALA A 1024 5.96 18.04 54.24
CA ALA A 1024 4.58 18.54 54.29
C ALA A 1024 4.50 19.96 54.86
N LEU A 1025 5.31 20.28 55.88
CA LEU A 1025 5.44 21.64 56.42
C LEU A 1025 6.11 22.59 55.41
N ALA A 1026 7.03 22.08 54.57
CA ALA A 1026 7.69 22.89 53.55
C ALA A 1026 6.70 23.36 52.48
N ALA A 1027 5.73 22.53 52.11
CA ALA A 1027 4.71 22.83 51.10
C ALA A 1027 3.62 23.83 51.56
N VAL A 1028 3.70 24.36 52.78
CA VAL A 1028 2.69 25.24 53.36
C VAL A 1028 2.74 26.66 52.77
N GLY A 1029 1.66 27.07 52.10
CA GLY A 1029 1.46 28.44 51.66
C GLY A 1029 0.92 29.37 52.77
N GLY A 1030 1.19 30.68 52.63
CA GLY A 1030 0.64 31.74 53.49
C GLY A 1030 1.51 32.08 54.71
N THR A 1031 1.76 33.38 54.92
CA THR A 1031 2.75 33.86 55.89
C THR A 1031 2.45 33.45 57.34
N ALA A 1032 1.19 33.48 57.77
CA ALA A 1032 0.81 33.15 59.15
C ALA A 1032 1.05 31.67 59.49
N LEU A 1033 0.72 30.78 58.56
CA LEU A 1033 0.87 29.34 58.73
C LEU A 1033 2.33 28.91 58.56
N ALA A 1034 3.04 29.52 57.62
CA ALA A 1034 4.49 29.34 57.46
C ALA A 1034 5.27 29.72 58.73
N ARG A 1035 4.89 30.78 59.45
CA ARG A 1035 5.51 31.11 60.76
C ARG A 1035 5.28 30.02 61.82
N ARG A 1036 4.07 29.46 61.87
CA ARG A 1036 3.74 28.37 62.80
C ARG A 1036 4.45 27.07 62.45
N ALA A 1037 4.58 26.77 61.15
CA ALA A 1037 5.37 25.66 60.64
C ALA A 1037 6.86 25.84 60.99
N ALA A 1038 7.44 27.01 60.72
CA ALA A 1038 8.80 27.36 61.09
C ALA A 1038 9.07 27.20 62.59
N ALA A 1039 8.16 27.68 63.44
CA ALA A 1039 8.27 27.50 64.89
C ALA A 1039 8.22 26.03 65.33
N LEU A 1040 7.42 25.19 64.66
CA LEU A 1040 7.38 23.75 64.93
C LEU A 1040 8.67 23.05 64.50
N VAL A 1041 9.24 23.41 63.35
CA VAL A 1041 10.53 22.90 62.87
C VAL A 1041 11.66 23.30 63.81
N GLU A 1042 11.67 24.56 64.27
CA GLU A 1042 12.64 25.07 65.25
C GLU A 1042 12.49 24.39 66.62
N ASP A 1043 11.26 24.18 67.10
CA ASP A 1043 10.98 23.40 68.32
C ASP A 1043 11.51 21.97 68.17
N HIS A 1044 11.26 21.29 67.05
CA HIS A 1044 11.75 19.94 66.82
C HIS A 1044 13.29 19.88 66.82
N LEU A 1045 13.96 20.79 66.11
CA LEU A 1045 15.42 20.85 66.06
C LEU A 1045 16.06 21.19 67.41
N ARG A 1046 15.37 21.93 68.27
CA ARG A 1046 15.81 22.16 69.66
C ARG A 1046 15.78 20.88 70.51
N HIS A 1047 14.81 19.99 70.26
CA HIS A 1047 14.67 18.74 71.00
C HIS A 1047 15.54 17.62 70.42
N ASP A 1048 15.75 17.60 69.09
CA ASP A 1048 16.58 16.63 68.39
C ASP A 1048 17.56 17.30 67.40
N PRO A 1049 18.79 17.62 67.86
CA PRO A 1049 19.83 18.18 67.00
C PRO A 1049 20.24 17.25 65.83
N ALA A 1050 19.99 15.94 65.91
CA ALA A 1050 20.33 15.01 64.85
C ALA A 1050 19.46 15.21 63.59
N ALA A 1051 18.30 15.87 63.71
CA ALA A 1051 17.41 16.20 62.61
C ALA A 1051 17.93 17.33 61.70
N ALA A 1052 19.09 17.94 62.00
CA ALA A 1052 19.62 19.08 61.26
C ALA A 1052 19.72 18.89 59.73
N PRO A 1053 20.13 17.72 59.18
CA PRO A 1053 20.13 17.50 57.73
C PRO A 1053 18.72 17.54 57.10
N ALA A 1054 17.71 17.05 57.81
CA ALA A 1054 16.33 17.08 57.33
C ALA A 1054 15.75 18.50 57.37
N VAL A 1055 16.10 19.30 58.39
CA VAL A 1055 15.76 20.72 58.46
C VAL A 1055 16.49 21.53 57.37
N ALA A 1056 17.72 21.16 57.03
CA ALA A 1056 18.44 21.77 55.90
C ALA A 1056 17.66 21.59 54.58
N ARG A 1057 17.14 20.39 54.31
CA ARG A 1057 16.27 20.13 53.14
C ARG A 1057 14.96 20.92 53.17
N PHE A 1058 14.36 21.09 54.34
CA PHE A 1058 13.20 21.97 54.53
C PHE A 1058 13.54 23.42 54.12
N LEU A 1059 14.65 23.97 54.61
CA LEU A 1059 15.07 25.33 54.26
C LEU A 1059 15.37 25.47 52.78
N ASP A 1060 16.07 24.48 52.19
CA ASP A 1060 16.39 24.44 50.77
C ASP A 1060 15.12 24.51 49.90
N THR A 1061 14.13 23.66 50.22
CA THR A 1061 12.85 23.63 49.52
C THR A 1061 12.09 24.95 49.66
N ARG A 1062 12.06 25.53 50.86
CA ARG A 1062 11.36 26.81 51.12
C ARG A 1062 12.05 27.99 50.45
N LEU A 1063 13.37 28.00 50.36
CA LEU A 1063 14.14 29.06 49.72
C LEU A 1063 13.85 29.13 48.21
N GLU A 1064 13.60 27.99 47.56
CA GLU A 1064 13.25 27.92 46.13
C GLU A 1064 11.88 28.55 45.79
N GLU A 1065 11.00 28.79 46.76
CA GLU A 1065 9.75 29.54 46.54
C GLU A 1065 9.96 31.05 46.28
N GLY A 1066 11.18 31.56 46.47
CA GLY A 1066 11.57 32.92 46.12
C GLY A 1066 11.35 33.98 47.20
N PRO A 1067 11.28 35.28 46.87
CA PRO A 1067 11.40 36.37 47.84
C PRO A 1067 10.25 36.44 48.87
N ALA A 1068 9.09 35.83 48.58
CA ALA A 1068 7.92 35.86 49.47
C ALA A 1068 8.15 35.16 50.81
N VAL A 1069 9.13 34.24 50.90
CA VAL A 1069 9.42 33.50 52.14
C VAL A 1069 10.37 34.24 53.08
N ARG A 1070 11.01 35.32 52.61
CA ARG A 1070 11.99 36.11 53.38
C ARG A 1070 11.52 36.53 54.77
N PRO A 1071 10.28 37.04 54.99
CA PRO A 1071 9.82 37.47 56.32
C PRO A 1071 9.72 36.34 57.36
N VAL A 1072 9.68 35.08 56.92
CA VAL A 1072 9.58 33.89 57.78
C VAL A 1072 10.93 33.21 57.92
N LEU A 1073 11.64 32.99 56.80
CA LEU A 1073 12.90 32.26 56.81
C LEU A 1073 14.07 33.07 57.33
N LEU A 1074 14.16 34.38 57.06
CA LEU A 1074 15.32 35.17 57.50
C LEU A 1074 15.44 35.20 59.03
N PRO A 1075 14.36 35.48 59.82
CA PRO A 1075 14.44 35.42 61.28
C PRO A 1075 14.73 34.01 61.80
N MET A 1076 14.10 32.98 61.21
CA MET A 1076 14.29 31.58 61.59
C MET A 1076 15.74 31.15 61.36
N ALA A 1077 16.27 31.29 60.15
CA ALA A 1077 17.64 30.90 59.81
C ALA A 1077 18.67 31.71 60.61
N THR A 1078 18.41 32.98 60.91
CA THR A 1078 19.26 33.80 61.78
C THR A 1078 19.29 33.25 63.22
N ALA A 1079 18.15 32.84 63.78
CA ALA A 1079 18.08 32.21 65.09
C ALA A 1079 18.81 30.85 65.08
N LEU A 1080 18.61 30.04 64.05
CA LEU A 1080 19.28 28.75 63.88
C LEU A 1080 20.81 28.89 63.81
N LEU A 1081 21.33 29.91 63.12
CA LEU A 1081 22.76 30.20 63.04
C LEU A 1081 23.34 30.75 64.35
N ARG A 1082 22.52 31.34 65.22
CA ARG A 1082 22.97 31.97 66.47
C ARG A 1082 22.90 31.04 67.68
N ASP A 1083 21.79 30.32 67.82
CA ASP A 1083 21.38 29.71 69.08
C ASP A 1083 21.66 28.20 69.15
N HIS A 1084 22.06 27.57 68.03
CA HIS A 1084 22.29 26.12 67.95
C HIS A 1084 23.78 25.75 67.90
N PRO A 1085 24.16 24.54 68.35
CA PRO A 1085 25.55 24.10 68.41
C PRO A 1085 26.17 23.87 67.02
N PRO A 1086 27.51 23.82 66.91
CA PRO A 1086 28.23 23.76 65.63
C PRO A 1086 27.79 22.61 64.70
N GLU A 1087 27.39 21.47 65.25
CA GLU A 1087 26.95 20.30 64.49
C GLU A 1087 25.70 20.60 63.65
N VAL A 1088 24.77 21.39 64.20
CA VAL A 1088 23.56 21.83 63.51
C VAL A 1088 23.91 22.86 62.45
N ARG A 1089 24.71 23.88 62.80
CA ARG A 1089 25.11 24.93 61.84
C ARG A 1089 25.85 24.34 60.64
N ARG A 1090 26.72 23.35 60.87
CA ARG A 1090 27.44 22.60 59.84
C ARG A 1090 26.52 21.95 58.81
N ALA A 1091 25.34 21.47 59.20
CA ALA A 1091 24.37 20.89 58.28
C ALA A 1091 23.56 21.93 57.49
N LEU A 1092 23.40 23.15 58.03
CA LEU A 1092 22.58 24.20 57.42
C LEU A 1092 23.37 25.05 56.40
N VAL A 1093 24.63 25.36 56.69
CA VAL A 1093 25.44 26.26 55.87
C VAL A 1093 25.63 25.82 54.40
N PRO A 1094 25.65 24.52 54.02
CA PRO A 1094 25.70 24.11 52.62
C PRO A 1094 24.50 24.56 51.80
N VAL A 1095 23.32 24.66 52.41
CA VAL A 1095 22.08 25.12 51.74
C VAL A 1095 22.20 26.59 51.34
N PHE A 1096 22.75 27.42 52.22
CA PHE A 1096 22.99 28.84 51.94
C PHE A 1096 24.11 29.04 50.92
N ALA A 1097 25.10 28.12 50.93
CA ALA A 1097 26.18 28.06 49.97
C ALA A 1097 25.84 27.30 48.67
N ASP A 1098 24.60 26.85 48.44
CA ASP A 1098 24.18 26.33 47.12
C ASP A 1098 23.74 27.51 46.23
N PRO A 1099 24.14 27.54 44.94
CA PRO A 1099 23.78 28.65 44.06
C PRO A 1099 22.26 28.80 43.81
N GLY A 1100 21.46 27.75 44.02
CA GLY A 1100 19.99 27.76 43.91
C GLY A 1100 19.45 28.20 42.55
N SER A 1101 18.12 28.40 42.45
CA SER A 1101 17.51 29.10 41.32
C SER A 1101 17.71 30.62 41.39
N HIS A 1102 17.35 31.33 40.32
CA HIS A 1102 17.39 32.80 40.28
C HIS A 1102 16.46 33.46 41.32
N LEU A 1103 15.45 32.75 41.83
CA LEU A 1103 14.50 33.26 42.83
C LEU A 1103 15.04 33.17 44.26
N SER A 1104 15.78 32.10 44.58
CA SER A 1104 16.31 31.85 45.92
C SER A 1104 17.65 32.53 46.18
N ARG A 1105 18.42 32.81 45.11
CA ARG A 1105 19.78 33.35 45.15
C ARG A 1105 19.98 34.58 46.05
N PRO A 1106 19.13 35.64 46.03
CA PRO A 1106 19.37 36.83 46.86
C PRO A 1106 19.30 36.54 48.37
N LEU A 1107 18.33 35.73 48.79
CA LEU A 1107 18.14 35.39 50.20
C LEU A 1107 19.19 34.36 50.68
N ARG A 1108 19.55 33.41 49.83
CA ARG A 1108 20.68 32.49 50.10
C ARG A 1108 21.98 33.27 50.30
N GLN A 1109 22.25 34.27 49.46
CA GLN A 1109 23.42 35.14 49.58
C GLN A 1109 23.41 35.95 50.88
N GLU A 1110 22.27 36.56 51.25
CA GLU A 1110 22.10 37.31 52.51
C GLU A 1110 22.38 36.41 53.74
N LEU A 1111 21.86 35.17 53.74
CA LEU A 1111 22.08 34.20 54.82
C LEU A 1111 23.52 33.66 54.85
N LEU A 1112 24.13 33.46 53.68
CA LEU A 1112 25.53 33.06 53.55
C LEU A 1112 26.46 34.13 54.10
N ASP A 1113 26.23 35.40 53.73
CA ASP A 1113 27.02 36.52 54.23
C ASP A 1113 26.87 36.69 55.74
N LEU A 1114 25.66 36.47 56.28
CA LEU A 1114 25.42 36.43 57.73
C LEU A 1114 26.20 35.29 58.41
N ALA A 1115 26.14 34.08 57.86
CA ALA A 1115 26.88 32.93 58.40
C ALA A 1115 28.39 33.16 58.40
N ILE A 1116 28.96 33.70 57.32
CA ILE A 1116 30.39 34.04 57.20
C ILE A 1116 30.79 35.12 58.22
N ALA A 1117 29.91 36.10 58.48
CA ALA A 1117 30.20 37.18 59.44
C ALA A 1117 30.26 36.70 60.90
N THR A 1118 29.45 35.69 61.26
CA THR A 1118 29.31 35.24 62.66
C THR A 1118 30.14 33.99 62.99
N GLU A 1119 30.43 33.14 62.01
CA GLU A 1119 31.01 31.81 62.27
C GLU A 1119 32.52 31.86 62.61
N ARG A 1120 32.91 31.03 63.58
CA ARG A 1120 34.31 30.86 64.01
C ARG A 1120 34.72 29.40 64.14
N ASP A 1121 33.78 28.46 64.10
CA ASP A 1121 34.05 27.04 64.22
C ASP A 1121 34.68 26.48 62.93
N PRO A 1122 35.88 25.86 63.00
CA PRO A 1122 36.55 25.32 61.82
C PRO A 1122 35.76 24.24 61.07
N ALA A 1123 34.93 23.44 61.75
CA ALA A 1123 34.16 22.37 61.12
C ALA A 1123 32.98 22.91 60.30
N VAL A 1124 32.40 24.04 60.71
CA VAL A 1124 31.33 24.73 59.95
C VAL A 1124 31.91 25.44 58.73
N LEU A 1125 33.07 26.10 58.89
CA LEU A 1125 33.79 26.74 57.80
C LEU A 1125 34.27 25.72 56.74
N ASP A 1126 34.64 24.50 57.17
CA ASP A 1126 34.97 23.39 56.28
C ASP A 1126 33.78 22.91 55.44
N ALA A 1127 32.59 22.82 56.05
CA ALA A 1127 31.36 22.48 55.32
C ALA A 1127 31.00 23.53 54.27
N LEU A 1128 31.18 24.82 54.59
CA LEU A 1128 31.04 25.92 53.61
C LEU A 1128 32.05 25.82 52.46
N LEU A 1129 33.29 25.44 52.77
CA LEU A 1129 34.34 25.26 51.76
C LEU A 1129 34.02 24.09 50.81
N THR A 1130 33.53 22.98 51.37
CA THR A 1130 33.08 21.82 50.59
C THR A 1130 31.90 22.20 49.69
N ALA A 1131 30.88 22.88 50.22
CA ALA A 1131 29.73 23.34 49.45
C ALA A 1131 30.11 24.37 48.35
N ALA A 1132 31.11 25.22 48.61
CA ALA A 1132 31.64 26.15 47.61
C ALA A 1132 32.28 25.42 46.42
N ALA A 1133 32.98 24.32 46.67
CA ALA A 1133 33.57 23.46 45.65
C ALA A 1133 32.49 22.71 44.85
N ASP A 1134 31.56 22.02 45.51
CA ASP A 1134 30.45 21.28 44.87
C ASP A 1134 29.59 22.18 43.98
N GLY A 1135 29.38 23.43 44.41
CA GLY A 1135 28.60 24.43 43.69
C GLY A 1135 29.32 25.08 42.51
N CYS A 1136 30.62 24.82 42.29
CA CYS A 1136 31.41 25.54 41.29
C CYS A 1136 30.93 25.41 39.84
N PRO A 1137 30.36 24.29 39.34
CA PRO A 1137 29.87 24.22 37.96
C PRO A 1137 28.64 25.11 37.72
N ARG A 1138 27.91 25.45 38.79
CA ARG A 1138 26.65 26.20 38.76
C ARG A 1138 26.81 27.66 39.20
N ARG A 1139 27.97 28.07 39.73
CA ARG A 1139 28.27 29.42 40.23
C ARG A 1139 29.30 30.13 39.34
N HIS A 1140 29.14 31.45 39.17
CA HIS A 1140 30.10 32.26 38.43
C HIS A 1140 31.52 32.15 39.03
N PRO A 1141 32.58 31.94 38.22
CA PRO A 1141 33.95 31.75 38.70
C PRO A 1141 34.44 32.78 39.73
N LEU A 1142 34.09 34.06 39.54
CA LEU A 1142 34.47 35.14 40.47
C LEU A 1142 33.78 35.07 41.83
N LEU A 1143 32.53 34.58 41.88
CA LEU A 1143 31.80 34.42 43.15
C LEU A 1143 32.31 33.21 43.91
N THR A 1144 32.68 32.13 43.21
CA THR A 1144 33.35 30.97 43.81
C THR A 1144 34.73 31.38 44.35
N ARG A 1145 35.49 32.19 43.59
CA ARG A 1145 36.78 32.74 44.00
C ARG A 1145 36.66 33.52 45.31
N ASP A 1146 35.72 34.46 45.35
CA ASP A 1146 35.50 35.35 46.49
C ASP A 1146 35.02 34.58 47.74
N LEU A 1147 34.10 33.62 47.58
CA LEU A 1147 33.65 32.78 48.69
C LEU A 1147 34.79 31.93 49.29
N VAL A 1148 35.57 31.26 48.44
CA VAL A 1148 36.71 30.43 48.89
C VAL A 1148 37.79 31.30 49.55
N HIS A 1149 38.03 32.50 49.02
CA HIS A 1149 38.98 33.45 49.61
C HIS A 1149 38.54 33.94 50.99
N ARG A 1150 37.27 34.35 51.13
CA ARG A 1150 36.69 34.76 52.42
C ARG A 1150 36.75 33.63 53.47
N LEU A 1151 36.43 32.39 53.08
CA LEU A 1151 36.54 31.23 53.98
C LEU A 1151 37.98 30.93 54.38
N GLY A 1152 38.92 31.05 53.44
CA GLY A 1152 40.34 30.89 53.73
C GLY A 1152 40.86 31.94 54.70
N LEU A 1153 40.49 33.22 54.55
CA LEU A 1153 40.84 34.27 55.51
C LEU A 1153 40.30 34.01 56.93
N LEU A 1154 39.14 33.37 57.04
CA LEU A 1154 38.57 32.99 58.34
C LEU A 1154 39.30 31.80 58.97
N LEU A 1155 39.60 30.77 58.18
CA LEU A 1155 40.31 29.57 58.64
C LEU A 1155 41.79 29.86 58.97
N CYS A 1156 42.46 30.76 58.25
CA CYS A 1156 43.86 31.12 58.48
C CYS A 1156 44.12 32.01 59.72
N ARG A 1157 43.08 32.35 60.50
CA ARG A 1157 43.23 33.12 61.76
C ARG A 1157 43.95 32.32 62.85
N THR A 1158 43.98 30.99 62.75
CA THR A 1158 44.73 30.11 63.63
C THR A 1158 45.72 29.26 62.83
N PRO A 1159 46.89 28.89 63.40
CA PRO A 1159 47.85 28.00 62.72
C PRO A 1159 47.24 26.63 62.35
N GLU A 1160 46.39 26.10 63.21
CA GLU A 1160 45.67 24.84 63.00
C GLU A 1160 44.67 24.96 61.85
N GLY A 1161 43.94 26.08 61.76
CA GLY A 1161 42.98 26.34 60.69
C GLY A 1161 43.63 26.61 59.34
N ALA A 1162 44.80 27.26 59.31
CA ALA A 1162 45.61 27.42 58.10
C ALA A 1162 46.08 26.08 57.53
N THR A 1163 46.52 25.16 58.41
CA THR A 1163 46.93 23.80 58.03
C THR A 1163 45.73 22.98 57.53
N HIS A 1164 44.57 23.15 58.17
CA HIS A 1164 43.32 22.49 57.79
C HIS A 1164 42.83 22.93 56.40
N PHE A 1165 42.81 24.24 56.14
CA PHE A 1165 42.41 24.81 54.84
C PHE A 1165 43.31 24.31 53.71
N ASP A 1166 44.63 24.33 53.90
CA ASP A 1166 45.61 23.88 52.90
C ASP A 1166 45.39 22.39 52.54
N ARG A 1167 45.14 21.54 53.53
CA ARG A 1167 44.84 20.12 53.32
C ARG A 1167 43.50 19.92 52.60
N ARG A 1168 42.44 20.61 53.02
CA ARG A 1168 41.09 20.39 52.47
C ARG A 1168 40.95 20.86 51.03
N VAL A 1169 41.51 22.03 50.69
CA VAL A 1169 41.46 22.56 49.32
C VAL A 1169 42.11 21.57 48.33
N VAL A 1170 43.17 20.89 48.75
CA VAL A 1170 43.82 19.83 47.97
C VAL A 1170 42.93 18.60 47.80
N GLU A 1171 42.27 18.15 48.87
CA GLU A 1171 41.33 17.02 48.80
C GLU A 1171 40.16 17.31 47.85
N LEU A 1172 39.58 18.50 47.92
CA LEU A 1172 38.47 18.92 47.06
C LEU A 1172 38.91 19.05 45.60
N ALA A 1173 40.10 19.62 45.33
CA ALA A 1173 40.65 19.68 43.98
C ALA A 1173 40.94 18.29 43.39
N ALA A 1174 41.35 17.31 44.20
CA ALA A 1174 41.56 15.94 43.74
C ALA A 1174 40.23 15.22 43.40
N GLY A 1175 39.16 15.51 44.15
CA GLY A 1175 37.84 14.91 43.93
C GLY A 1175 37.00 15.59 42.83
N GLN A 1176 37.33 16.83 42.42
CA GLN A 1176 36.46 17.64 41.56
C GLN A 1176 37.25 18.42 40.47
N PRO A 1177 37.12 18.04 39.19
CA PRO A 1177 37.95 18.59 38.11
C PRO A 1177 37.65 20.07 37.80
N ASP A 1178 36.39 20.51 37.91
CA ASP A 1178 36.02 21.90 37.67
C ASP A 1178 36.57 22.85 38.75
N PHE A 1179 36.53 22.42 40.01
CA PHE A 1179 37.09 23.16 41.13
C PHE A 1179 38.62 23.27 41.01
N ALA A 1180 39.30 22.18 40.63
CA ALA A 1180 40.74 22.17 40.40
C ALA A 1180 41.16 23.17 39.30
N ARG A 1181 40.41 23.24 38.20
CA ARG A 1181 40.66 24.16 37.08
C ARG A 1181 40.54 25.63 37.50
N LEU A 1182 39.51 25.95 38.30
CA LEU A 1182 39.31 27.31 38.83
C LEU A 1182 40.43 27.71 39.79
N LEU A 1183 40.80 26.81 40.71
CA LEU A 1183 41.87 27.04 41.69
C LEU A 1183 43.22 27.30 41.01
N ARG A 1184 43.56 26.56 39.95
CA ARG A 1184 44.77 26.80 39.13
C ARG A 1184 44.77 28.21 38.55
N THR A 1185 43.65 28.62 37.96
CA THR A 1185 43.48 29.94 37.34
C THR A 1185 43.69 31.07 38.36
N TRP A 1186 43.16 30.91 39.58
CA TRP A 1186 43.30 31.92 40.62
C TRP A 1186 44.72 32.03 41.18
N LEU A 1187 45.45 30.91 41.24
CA LEU A 1187 46.84 30.86 41.69
C LEU A 1187 47.81 31.45 40.66
N THR A 1188 47.47 31.39 39.37
CA THR A 1188 48.26 32.04 38.29
C THR A 1188 48.07 33.57 38.23
N ASP A 1189 46.95 34.11 38.70
CA ASP A 1189 46.62 35.54 38.64
C ASP A 1189 47.42 36.42 39.64
N GLY A 1190 48.06 35.83 40.65
CA GLY A 1190 48.95 36.51 41.62
C GLY A 1190 48.31 37.51 42.60
N GLY A 1191 48.91 37.68 43.78
CA GLY A 1191 48.72 38.84 44.67
C GLY A 1191 47.77 38.71 45.88
N HIS A 1192 46.72 37.89 45.84
CA HIS A 1192 45.73 37.79 46.94
C HIS A 1192 45.66 36.44 47.64
N TRP A 1193 46.28 35.40 47.09
CA TRP A 1193 46.23 34.02 47.60
C TRP A 1193 47.48 33.60 48.41
N ASP A 1194 48.53 34.44 48.43
CA ASP A 1194 49.78 34.19 49.18
C ASP A 1194 49.59 34.16 50.70
N ALA A 1195 48.58 34.86 51.21
CA ALA A 1195 48.25 34.89 52.63
C ALA A 1195 47.40 33.69 53.11
N VAL A 1196 46.90 32.86 52.19
CA VAL A 1196 45.81 31.91 52.47
C VAL A 1196 46.14 30.47 52.05
N VAL A 1197 46.91 30.28 50.97
CA VAL A 1197 47.26 28.94 50.43
C VAL A 1197 48.71 28.60 50.81
N GLY A 1198 48.90 27.49 51.51
CA GLY A 1198 50.18 27.04 52.00
C GLY A 1198 51.05 26.36 50.94
N PRO A 1199 52.33 26.06 51.27
CA PRO A 1199 53.29 25.45 50.34
C PRO A 1199 52.93 24.02 49.89
N SER A 1200 52.01 23.34 50.60
CA SER A 1200 51.65 21.94 50.29
C SER A 1200 50.57 21.87 49.21
N ALA A 1201 49.59 22.77 49.21
CA ALA A 1201 48.61 22.85 48.13
C ALA A 1201 49.24 23.26 46.79
N ARG A 1202 50.19 24.21 46.79
CA ARG A 1202 50.94 24.61 45.59
C ARG A 1202 51.67 23.44 44.95
N ARG A 1203 52.44 22.69 45.74
CA ARG A 1203 53.22 21.54 45.25
C ARG A 1203 52.37 20.38 44.71
N ARG A 1204 51.18 20.12 45.31
CA ARG A 1204 50.28 19.06 44.84
C ARG A 1204 49.50 19.45 43.57
N LEU A 1205 49.12 20.71 43.41
CA LEU A 1205 48.41 21.18 42.21
C LEU A 1205 49.29 21.13 40.94
N ASP A 1206 50.60 21.26 41.10
CA ASP A 1206 51.59 21.09 40.03
C ASP A 1206 51.81 19.60 39.64
N THR A 1207 51.46 18.64 40.51
CA THR A 1207 51.68 17.20 40.29
C THR A 1207 50.45 16.42 39.79
N VAL A 1208 49.24 16.97 39.90
CA VAL A 1208 47.99 16.40 39.34
C VAL A 1208 47.74 16.94 37.91
N ALA A 1209 48.82 17.18 37.16
CA ALA A 1209 48.80 17.67 35.79
C ALA A 1209 48.25 16.63 34.81
#